data_AF-A0A7Z0AZJ9-F1
#
_entry.id   AF-A0A7Z0AZJ9-F1
#
_cell.length_a   1.000
_cell.length_b   1.000
_cell.length_c   1.000
_cell.angle_alpha   90.00
_cell.angle_beta   90.00
_cell.angle_gamma   90.00
#
_symmetry.space_group_name_H-M   'P 1'
#
loop_
_entity.id
_entity.type
_entity.pdbx_description
1 polymer ?
#
loop_
_entity_poly.entity_id
_entity_poly.type
_entity_poly.pdbx_seq_one_letter_code
_entity_poly.pdbx_strand_id
1 'polypeptide(L)'
;MSIHVALHHVTHYRYDKPINLGPQVVRLRPAPHCRTPILSYSLQVEPAGHFVNWQQDPFANYMARLVFPEKTGGFRIAVDLVVEMSVYNPFDFFLEERAQTFPFRYDDAVRDELAPYLAGDPATLATPAFRSYVAGIDRSIDGTIDFLVALNCKLQQDIGYLVRMEPGVQSPARTLELRSGSCRDSAWLLVQICRHLGLAARFASGYLIQLKPDVKSLDGPSGAEVDFTDLHAWCEVYLPGAGWIGFDPTSGLLAGEGHIPLACTPQPMSAAPVEGLVDECEVEFSHEMNVTRIHESPRVTRPYTEAQWQEVLSLGQAVDADLRAGDVRLTQGGEPTFVAIDGRDGAEWNTEALGPTKRGYATELLQRLCAEYGQGGFLHFGQGKWYPGEQLPRWALSIFWRTDGQPAWRNPALFADERVPSYYTADDARRFIAALADRLGLGGDTILPGYEDVWYYLWRERRLPVNVDPFDARLDDELERARLRQVFDRKLDSVVGYLLPLSPSENGAGPRWRTGPWLFRDKRMYLYPGDSPMGFRLPLDALPWVSESDYPYTVERDPFASRDALPGADALRARYAGVDRAPAGAGRKSRSHSRAYRRSHGRAHADATAGRRCRRRTLSATSRIGGVDQAHGAVRRSAQRHAVCVHAAARRARRLSRPAGRDRSDRGGTGRRLGAGRLSAAARRASDDAAGHAGPRRRRSQYSSGARFRRTRAAYRVSL
;
A
#
# COMPACT_ATOMS: atom_id res chain seq x y z
N MET A 1 -0.46 -12.02 16.12
CA MET A 1 -0.92 -11.30 17.33
C MET A 1 -2.17 -11.99 17.83
N SER A 2 -2.09 -12.70 18.95
CA SER A 2 -3.21 -13.47 19.49
C SER A 2 -4.19 -12.59 20.29
N ILE A 3 -5.47 -12.93 20.24
CA ILE A 3 -6.47 -12.47 21.22
C ILE A 3 -6.82 -13.67 22.09
N HIS A 4 -6.84 -13.50 23.41
CA HIS A 4 -7.43 -14.52 24.28
C HIS A 4 -8.90 -14.21 24.48
N VAL A 5 -9.73 -15.23 24.30
CA VAL A 5 -11.17 -15.13 24.34
C VAL A 5 -11.71 -16.13 25.35
N ALA A 6 -12.57 -15.68 26.25
CA ALA A 6 -13.36 -16.52 27.13
C ALA A 6 -14.74 -16.77 26.50
N LEU A 7 -15.14 -18.03 26.37
CA LEU A 7 -16.46 -18.49 25.97
C LEU A 7 -17.16 -19.11 27.17
N HIS A 8 -18.40 -18.69 27.42
CA HIS A 8 -19.30 -19.30 28.39
C HIS A 8 -20.47 -19.92 27.62
N HIS A 9 -20.73 -21.21 27.83
CA HIS A 9 -21.84 -21.93 27.23
C HIS A 9 -22.64 -22.65 28.33
N VAL A 10 -23.94 -22.42 28.35
CA VAL A 10 -24.88 -23.05 29.26
C VAL A 10 -26.01 -23.67 28.47
N THR A 11 -26.27 -24.94 28.75
CA THR A 11 -27.46 -25.64 28.30
C THR A 11 -28.24 -26.12 29.52
N HIS A 12 -29.55 -25.83 29.57
CA HIS A 12 -30.41 -26.19 30.70
C HIS A 12 -31.72 -26.82 30.23
N TYR A 13 -32.00 -28.02 30.73
CA TYR A 13 -33.27 -28.71 30.59
C TYR A 13 -33.99 -28.66 31.93
N ARG A 14 -35.21 -28.15 31.94
CA ARG A 14 -36.11 -28.19 33.11
C ARG A 14 -37.25 -29.13 32.81
N TYR A 15 -37.47 -30.07 33.71
CA TYR A 15 -38.51 -31.09 33.58
C TYR A 15 -39.73 -30.66 34.39
N ASP A 16 -40.92 -30.95 33.87
CA ASP A 16 -42.20 -30.69 34.53
C ASP A 16 -42.39 -31.49 35.84
N LYS A 17 -41.62 -32.57 36.02
CA LYS A 17 -41.63 -33.44 37.19
C LYS A 17 -40.24 -34.05 37.43
N PRO A 18 -39.94 -34.56 38.64
CA PRO A 18 -38.73 -35.33 38.88
C PRO A 18 -38.70 -36.62 38.04
N ILE A 19 -37.70 -36.74 37.17
CA ILE A 19 -37.51 -37.88 36.25
C ILE A 19 -36.23 -38.65 36.54
N ASN A 20 -36.20 -39.92 36.15
CA ASN A 20 -34.93 -40.64 36.06
C ASN A 20 -34.17 -40.15 34.82
N LEU A 21 -32.99 -39.58 35.04
CA LEU A 21 -32.09 -39.19 33.97
C LEU A 21 -31.15 -40.37 33.71
N GLY A 22 -31.40 -41.11 32.62
CA GLY A 22 -30.55 -42.22 32.22
C GLY A 22 -29.14 -41.77 31.82
N PRO A 23 -28.26 -42.68 31.39
CA PRO A 23 -26.92 -42.32 30.97
C PRO A 23 -26.91 -41.22 29.91
N GLN A 24 -26.15 -40.16 30.18
CA GLN A 24 -25.94 -39.04 29.25
C GLN A 24 -24.52 -39.08 28.68
N VAL A 25 -24.35 -38.56 27.48
CA VAL A 25 -23.07 -38.37 26.80
C VAL A 25 -22.97 -36.90 26.41
N VAL A 26 -21.91 -36.24 26.86
CA VAL A 26 -21.62 -34.83 26.59
C VAL A 26 -20.31 -34.72 25.81
N ARG A 27 -20.37 -34.09 24.63
CA ARG A 27 -19.25 -33.87 23.69
C ARG A 27 -18.98 -32.37 23.53
N LEU A 28 -18.84 -31.66 24.65
CA LEU A 28 -18.63 -30.21 24.68
C LEU A 28 -17.19 -29.82 25.03
N ARG A 29 -16.26 -30.77 24.95
CA ARG A 29 -14.82 -30.52 25.13
C ARG A 29 -14.17 -30.42 23.74
N PRO A 30 -13.35 -29.39 23.47
CA PRO A 30 -12.61 -29.29 22.21
C PRO A 30 -11.82 -30.55 21.88
N ALA A 31 -11.91 -30.96 20.62
CA ALA A 31 -11.28 -32.17 20.11
C ALA A 31 -9.74 -32.05 20.18
N PRO A 32 -9.02 -33.17 20.35
CA PRO A 32 -7.56 -33.16 20.45
C PRO A 32 -6.84 -32.52 19.26
N HIS A 33 -7.47 -32.53 18.08
CA HIS A 33 -6.92 -32.02 16.83
C HIS A 33 -7.31 -30.56 16.54
N CYS A 34 -7.91 -29.85 17.51
CA CYS A 34 -8.20 -28.43 17.36
C CYS A 34 -6.91 -27.64 17.14
N ARG A 35 -6.85 -26.85 16.06
CA ARG A 35 -5.69 -26.01 15.73
C ARG A 35 -5.58 -24.78 16.62
N THR A 36 -6.71 -24.28 17.10
CA THR A 36 -6.77 -23.13 18.01
C THR A 36 -6.37 -23.57 19.42
N PRO A 37 -5.32 -22.97 20.02
CA PRO A 37 -4.87 -23.37 21.34
C PRO A 37 -5.95 -23.16 22.41
N ILE A 38 -6.23 -24.21 23.17
CA ILE A 38 -7.16 -24.18 24.30
C ILE A 38 -6.36 -23.96 25.59
N LEU A 39 -6.47 -22.76 26.17
CA LEU A 39 -5.71 -22.36 27.36
C LEU A 39 -6.34 -22.90 28.65
N SER A 40 -7.67 -22.97 28.71
CA SER A 40 -8.37 -23.59 29.84
C SER A 40 -9.74 -24.11 29.43
N TYR A 41 -10.21 -25.16 30.12
CA TYR A 41 -11.51 -25.77 29.94
C TYR A 41 -12.10 -26.17 31.29
N SER A 42 -13.39 -25.92 31.49
CA SER A 42 -14.17 -26.36 32.64
C SER A 42 -15.50 -26.93 32.18
N LEU A 43 -15.93 -28.03 32.81
CA LEU A 43 -17.26 -28.62 32.64
C LEU A 43 -17.92 -28.72 34.01
N GLN A 44 -19.02 -28.01 34.19
CA GLN A 44 -19.87 -28.09 35.37
C GLN A 44 -21.21 -28.70 34.99
N VAL A 45 -21.65 -29.69 35.75
CA VAL A 45 -22.89 -30.42 35.49
C VAL A 45 -23.72 -30.46 36.77
N GLU A 46 -25.00 -30.11 36.63
CA GLU A 46 -25.99 -30.23 37.70
C GLU A 46 -27.09 -31.22 37.28
N PRO A 47 -27.57 -32.10 38.18
CA PRO A 47 -27.24 -32.17 39.61
C PRO A 47 -25.81 -32.63 39.91
N ALA A 48 -25.20 -32.11 40.99
CA ALA A 48 -23.78 -32.36 41.31
C ALA A 48 -23.48 -33.81 41.75
N GLY A 49 -24.48 -34.54 42.28
CA GLY A 49 -24.34 -35.94 42.73
C GLY A 49 -24.28 -36.98 41.61
N HIS A 50 -23.62 -36.68 40.49
CA HIS A 50 -23.51 -37.57 39.34
C HIS A 50 -22.16 -38.27 39.28
N PHE A 51 -22.11 -39.42 38.62
CA PHE A 51 -20.87 -40.06 38.22
C PHE A 51 -20.46 -39.55 36.84
N VAL A 52 -19.18 -39.20 36.65
CA VAL A 52 -18.61 -38.80 35.36
C VAL A 52 -17.47 -39.74 34.97
N ASN A 53 -17.52 -40.25 33.75
CA ASN A 53 -16.44 -41.03 33.14
C ASN A 53 -16.02 -40.40 31.82
N TRP A 54 -14.76 -39.96 31.73
CA TRP A 54 -14.19 -39.39 30.52
C TRP A 54 -13.63 -40.48 29.61
N GLN A 55 -14.01 -40.43 28.34
CA GLN A 55 -13.57 -41.39 27.33
C GLN A 55 -13.29 -40.68 26.00
N GLN A 56 -12.68 -41.39 25.08
CA GLN A 56 -12.64 -41.02 23.67
C GLN A 56 -13.52 -41.98 22.87
N ASP A 57 -14.26 -41.44 21.91
CA ASP A 57 -15.00 -42.26 20.94
C ASP A 57 -14.04 -42.91 19.92
N PRO A 58 -14.51 -43.82 19.04
CA PRO A 58 -13.67 -44.43 18.01
C PRO A 58 -13.02 -43.43 17.03
N PHE A 59 -13.45 -42.17 17.04
CA PHE A 59 -12.93 -41.08 16.22
C PHE A 59 -12.05 -40.10 17.03
N ALA A 60 -11.65 -40.50 18.24
CA ALA A 60 -10.85 -39.75 19.19
C ALA A 60 -11.49 -38.45 19.73
N ASN A 61 -12.81 -38.27 19.59
CA ASN A 61 -13.52 -37.15 20.21
C ASN A 61 -13.68 -37.39 21.71
N TYR A 62 -13.46 -36.37 22.52
CA TYR A 62 -13.69 -36.46 23.96
C TYR A 62 -15.19 -36.57 24.26
N MET A 63 -15.58 -37.52 25.11
CA MET A 63 -16.93 -37.63 25.65
C MET A 63 -16.92 -37.80 27.16
N ALA A 64 -17.81 -37.07 27.84
CA ALA A 64 -18.13 -37.32 29.24
C ALA A 64 -19.40 -38.17 29.31
N ARG A 65 -19.30 -39.36 29.89
CA ARG A 65 -20.45 -40.21 30.19
C ARG A 65 -20.91 -39.94 31.61
N LEU A 66 -22.14 -39.48 31.75
CA LEU A 66 -22.73 -39.05 33.02
C LEU A 66 -23.82 -40.03 33.43
N VAL A 67 -23.84 -40.43 34.70
CA VAL A 67 -24.89 -41.27 35.28
C VAL A 67 -25.41 -40.61 36.55
N PHE A 68 -26.73 -40.48 36.66
CA PHE A 68 -27.39 -39.81 37.76
C PHE A 68 -28.11 -40.84 38.63
N PRO A 69 -27.76 -40.97 39.93
CA PRO A 69 -28.37 -41.95 40.82
C PRO A 69 -29.77 -41.52 41.30
N GLU A 70 -30.03 -40.21 41.38
CA GLU A 70 -31.27 -39.65 41.91
C GLU A 70 -32.14 -39.04 40.80
N LYS A 71 -33.45 -39.01 41.03
CA LYS A 71 -34.39 -38.30 40.16
C LYS A 71 -34.14 -36.80 40.23
N THR A 72 -34.26 -36.11 39.11
CA THR A 72 -34.02 -34.66 39.03
C THR A 72 -35.14 -33.92 38.32
N GLY A 73 -35.37 -32.67 38.75
CA GLY A 73 -36.24 -31.71 38.05
C GLY A 73 -35.52 -30.89 36.99
N GLY A 74 -34.19 -31.04 36.84
CA GLY A 74 -33.44 -30.34 35.80
C GLY A 74 -32.08 -30.96 35.52
N PHE A 75 -31.54 -30.64 34.35
CA PHE A 75 -30.20 -31.02 33.90
C PHE A 75 -29.54 -29.79 33.29
N ARG A 76 -28.48 -29.30 33.95
CA ARG A 76 -27.74 -28.11 33.52
C ARG A 76 -26.30 -28.50 33.22
N ILE A 77 -25.81 -28.09 32.05
CA ILE A 77 -24.41 -28.23 31.65
C ILE A 77 -23.87 -26.82 31.42
N ALA A 78 -22.80 -26.46 32.10
CA ALA A 78 -22.06 -25.23 31.89
C ALA A 78 -20.62 -25.55 31.46
N VAL A 79 -20.16 -24.89 30.40
CA VAL A 79 -18.81 -25.01 29.85
C VAL A 79 -18.19 -23.63 29.81
N ASP A 80 -17.01 -23.52 30.40
CA ASP A 80 -16.15 -22.34 30.28
C ASP A 80 -14.89 -22.72 29.53
N LEU A 81 -14.54 -21.91 28.54
CA LEU A 81 -13.42 -22.15 27.66
C LEU A 81 -12.62 -20.86 27.50
N VAL A 82 -11.29 -20.94 27.62
CA VAL A 82 -10.40 -19.84 27.21
C VAL A 82 -9.58 -20.31 26.02
N VAL A 83 -9.68 -19.59 24.90
CA VAL A 83 -8.98 -19.90 23.65
C VAL A 83 -8.04 -18.78 23.24
N GLU A 84 -6.94 -19.16 22.60
CA GLU A 84 -6.04 -18.23 21.93
C GLU A 84 -6.42 -18.12 20.44
N MET A 85 -7.11 -17.04 20.08
CA MET A 85 -7.49 -16.71 18.71
C MET A 85 -6.29 -16.16 17.93
N SER A 86 -5.38 -17.07 17.56
CA SER A 86 -4.26 -16.81 16.67
C SER A 86 -4.68 -17.06 15.23
N VAL A 87 -4.75 -15.98 14.42
CA VAL A 87 -5.06 -16.06 13.00
C VAL A 87 -3.98 -16.89 12.30
N TYR A 88 -4.38 -17.96 11.62
CA TYR A 88 -3.53 -18.73 10.72
C TYR A 88 -4.07 -18.64 9.31
N ASN A 89 -3.19 -18.80 8.30
CA ASN A 89 -3.64 -18.88 6.92
C ASN A 89 -4.37 -20.23 6.72
N PRO A 90 -5.68 -20.23 6.39
CA PRO A 90 -6.42 -21.48 6.20
C PRO A 90 -5.94 -22.28 4.98
N PHE A 91 -5.11 -21.70 4.11
CA PHE A 91 -4.47 -22.34 2.97
C PHE A 91 -3.02 -22.76 3.24
N ASP A 92 -2.54 -22.68 4.48
CA ASP A 92 -1.17 -23.05 4.85
C ASP A 92 -1.00 -24.58 4.98
N PHE A 93 -1.02 -25.25 3.83
CA PHE A 93 -0.79 -26.69 3.68
C PHE A 93 -0.34 -26.99 2.25
N PHE A 94 0.19 -28.19 2.03
CA PHE A 94 0.55 -28.67 0.69
C PHE A 94 -0.26 -29.91 0.33
N LEU A 95 -0.63 -30.03 -0.94
CA LEU A 95 -1.18 -31.26 -1.47
C LEU A 95 -0.08 -32.11 -2.08
N GLU A 96 -0.19 -33.42 -1.92
CA GLU A 96 0.59 -34.36 -2.72
C GLU A 96 0.31 -34.13 -4.21
N GLU A 97 1.30 -34.36 -5.07
CA GLU A 97 1.23 -34.10 -6.52
C GLU A 97 -0.04 -34.66 -7.17
N ARG A 98 -0.38 -35.91 -6.84
CA ARG A 98 -1.59 -36.60 -7.34
C ARG A 98 -2.91 -35.93 -6.95
N ALA A 99 -2.93 -35.18 -5.85
CA ALA A 99 -4.13 -34.55 -5.31
C ALA A 99 -4.23 -33.07 -5.69
N GLN A 100 -3.26 -32.50 -6.40
CA GLN A 100 -3.28 -31.11 -6.84
C GLN A 100 -4.42 -30.83 -7.82
N THR A 101 -4.81 -31.81 -8.64
CA THR A 101 -5.89 -31.70 -9.62
C THR A 101 -7.02 -32.69 -9.31
N PHE A 102 -8.26 -32.22 -9.32
CA PHE A 102 -9.45 -33.05 -9.16
C PHE A 102 -9.92 -33.55 -10.54
N PRO A 103 -10.36 -34.82 -10.68
CA PRO A 103 -10.44 -35.86 -9.65
C PRO A 103 -9.11 -36.58 -9.39
N PHE A 104 -8.89 -36.99 -8.15
CA PHE A 104 -7.76 -37.84 -7.74
C PHE A 104 -8.25 -39.14 -7.09
N ARG A 105 -7.32 -40.08 -6.85
CA ARG A 105 -7.58 -41.33 -6.12
C ARG A 105 -6.71 -41.42 -4.87
N TYR A 106 -7.30 -41.90 -3.79
CA TYR A 106 -6.56 -42.29 -2.59
C TYR A 106 -5.79 -43.60 -2.84
N ASP A 107 -4.64 -43.77 -2.17
CA ASP A 107 -3.99 -45.08 -2.09
C ASP A 107 -4.92 -46.11 -1.47
N ASP A 108 -4.77 -47.38 -1.85
CA ASP A 108 -5.65 -48.45 -1.37
C ASP A 108 -5.67 -48.55 0.16
N ALA A 109 -4.49 -48.50 0.81
CA ALA A 109 -4.40 -48.55 2.27
C ALA A 109 -5.12 -47.37 2.95
N VAL A 110 -4.88 -46.15 2.46
CA VAL A 110 -5.52 -44.93 2.99
C VAL A 110 -7.03 -44.94 2.71
N ARG A 111 -7.44 -45.43 1.54
CA ARG A 111 -8.86 -45.57 1.19
C ARG A 111 -9.57 -46.52 2.15
N ASP A 112 -8.94 -47.63 2.51
CA ASP A 112 -9.51 -48.62 3.42
C ASP A 112 -9.66 -48.03 4.85
N GLU A 113 -8.68 -47.25 5.31
CA GLU A 113 -8.76 -46.49 6.57
C GLU A 113 -9.85 -45.41 6.53
N LEU A 114 -10.06 -44.78 5.37
CA LEU A 114 -11.06 -43.74 5.14
C LEU A 114 -12.45 -44.28 4.77
N ALA A 115 -12.64 -45.59 4.72
CA ALA A 115 -13.89 -46.20 4.24
C ALA A 115 -15.17 -45.63 4.90
N PRO A 116 -15.23 -45.40 6.23
CA PRO A 116 -16.40 -44.78 6.86
C PRO A 116 -16.70 -43.36 6.35
N TYR A 117 -15.67 -42.63 5.94
CA TYR A 117 -15.75 -41.25 5.47
C TYR A 117 -15.99 -41.13 3.96
N LEU A 118 -15.83 -42.22 3.22
CA LEU A 118 -16.17 -42.35 1.80
C LEU A 118 -17.58 -42.90 1.57
N ALA A 119 -18.17 -43.53 2.58
CA ALA A 119 -19.49 -44.16 2.49
C ALA A 119 -20.62 -43.12 2.32
N GLY A 120 -20.97 -42.83 1.07
CA GLY A 120 -22.14 -42.02 0.73
C GLY A 120 -23.44 -42.80 0.92
N ASP A 121 -24.44 -42.19 1.56
CA ASP A 121 -25.78 -42.76 1.73
C ASP A 121 -26.47 -43.12 0.38
N PRO A 122 -26.75 -44.41 0.10
CA PRO A 122 -27.46 -44.82 -1.12
C PRO A 122 -28.86 -44.23 -1.26
N ALA A 123 -29.57 -43.99 -0.15
CA ALA A 123 -30.90 -43.38 -0.19
C ALA A 123 -30.83 -41.92 -0.69
N THR A 124 -29.79 -41.19 -0.27
CA THR A 124 -29.49 -39.84 -0.78
C THR A 124 -29.27 -39.85 -2.30
N LEU A 125 -28.45 -40.78 -2.83
CA LEU A 125 -28.17 -40.88 -4.27
C LEU A 125 -29.40 -41.31 -5.11
N ALA A 126 -30.33 -42.03 -4.51
CA ALA A 126 -31.57 -42.43 -5.16
C ALA A 126 -32.51 -41.23 -5.42
N THR A 127 -32.34 -40.11 -4.72
CA THR A 127 -33.22 -38.94 -4.88
C THR A 127 -32.89 -38.14 -6.16
N PRO A 128 -33.90 -37.74 -6.96
CA PRO A 128 -33.68 -36.97 -8.19
C PRO A 128 -33.02 -35.60 -7.94
N ALA A 129 -33.41 -34.90 -6.87
CA ALA A 129 -32.88 -33.58 -6.53
C ALA A 129 -31.36 -33.63 -6.28
N PHE A 130 -30.89 -34.59 -5.47
CA PHE A 130 -29.48 -34.74 -5.17
C PHE A 130 -28.68 -35.15 -6.40
N ARG A 131 -29.17 -36.12 -7.17
CA ARG A 131 -28.49 -36.60 -8.39
C ARG A 131 -28.33 -35.50 -9.42
N SER A 132 -29.39 -34.71 -9.65
CA SER A 132 -29.35 -33.57 -10.57
C SER A 132 -28.34 -32.52 -10.10
N TYR A 133 -28.31 -32.22 -8.80
CA TYR A 133 -27.37 -31.27 -8.23
C TYR A 133 -25.91 -31.71 -8.41
N VAL A 134 -25.57 -32.95 -8.04
CA VAL A 134 -24.20 -33.50 -8.18
C VAL A 134 -23.76 -33.61 -9.65
N ALA A 135 -24.69 -33.90 -10.56
CA ALA A 135 -24.40 -33.92 -12.00
C ALA A 135 -24.13 -32.51 -12.57
N GLY A 136 -24.70 -31.47 -11.98
CA GLY A 136 -24.51 -30.08 -12.38
C GLY A 136 -23.29 -29.38 -11.77
N ILE A 137 -22.48 -30.07 -10.96
CA ILE A 137 -21.24 -29.51 -10.40
C ILE A 137 -20.19 -29.40 -11.50
N ASP A 138 -19.65 -28.19 -11.69
CA ASP A 138 -18.56 -27.93 -12.64
C ASP A 138 -17.24 -28.53 -12.12
N ARG A 139 -16.72 -29.51 -12.85
CA ARG A 139 -15.46 -30.22 -12.54
C ARG A 139 -14.31 -29.79 -13.44
N SER A 140 -14.50 -28.73 -14.24
CA SER A 140 -13.47 -28.17 -15.12
C SER A 140 -12.57 -27.14 -14.42
N ILE A 141 -12.85 -26.82 -13.16
CA ILE A 141 -12.04 -25.91 -12.34
C ILE A 141 -10.68 -26.57 -12.08
N ASP A 142 -9.62 -25.90 -12.56
CA ASP A 142 -8.25 -26.32 -12.32
C ASP A 142 -7.91 -26.17 -10.83
N GLY A 143 -7.27 -27.20 -10.26
CA GLY A 143 -6.87 -27.22 -8.85
C GLY A 143 -7.94 -27.79 -7.91
N THR A 144 -7.58 -28.80 -7.11
CA THR A 144 -8.50 -29.44 -6.15
C THR A 144 -9.03 -28.46 -5.10
N ILE A 145 -8.18 -27.54 -4.61
CA ILE A 145 -8.61 -26.55 -3.61
C ILE A 145 -9.56 -25.53 -4.22
N ASP A 146 -9.25 -25.01 -5.40
CA ASP A 146 -10.13 -24.05 -6.10
C ASP A 146 -11.47 -24.69 -6.43
N PHE A 147 -11.49 -25.95 -6.84
CA PHE A 147 -12.71 -26.74 -7.02
C PHE A 147 -13.54 -26.84 -5.72
N LEU A 148 -12.91 -27.19 -4.59
CA LEU A 148 -13.61 -27.32 -3.30
C LEU A 148 -14.11 -25.98 -2.75
N VAL A 149 -13.32 -24.91 -2.92
CA VAL A 149 -13.73 -23.54 -2.58
C VAL A 149 -14.93 -23.13 -3.43
N ALA A 150 -14.89 -23.35 -4.74
CA ALA A 150 -15.99 -23.04 -5.64
C ALA A 150 -17.25 -23.84 -5.29
N LEU A 151 -17.11 -25.13 -4.95
CA LEU A 151 -18.22 -25.98 -4.49
C LEU A 151 -18.83 -25.46 -3.19
N ASN A 152 -18.00 -25.08 -2.22
CA ASN A 152 -18.44 -24.54 -0.94
C ASN A 152 -19.20 -23.21 -1.11
N CYS A 153 -18.63 -22.28 -1.90
CA CYS A 153 -19.27 -21.02 -2.27
C CYS A 153 -20.59 -21.22 -3.01
N LYS A 154 -20.62 -22.16 -3.96
CA LYS A 154 -21.84 -22.50 -4.70
C LYS A 154 -22.94 -22.98 -3.77
N LEU A 155 -22.61 -23.84 -2.81
CA LEU A 155 -23.59 -24.35 -1.86
C LEU A 155 -24.14 -23.24 -0.94
N GLN A 156 -23.26 -22.34 -0.49
CA GLN A 156 -23.66 -21.17 0.29
C GLN A 156 -24.62 -20.24 -0.47
N GLN A 157 -24.43 -20.09 -1.77
CA GLN A 157 -25.31 -19.29 -2.63
C GLN A 157 -26.64 -20.01 -2.93
N ASP A 158 -26.62 -21.33 -3.01
CA ASP A 158 -27.78 -22.14 -3.37
C ASP A 158 -28.74 -22.39 -2.20
N ILE A 159 -28.23 -22.42 -0.96
CA ILE A 159 -28.97 -22.79 0.26
C ILE A 159 -29.08 -21.60 1.22
N GLY A 160 -30.28 -21.07 1.40
CA GLY A 160 -30.56 -20.00 2.36
C GLY A 160 -30.42 -20.46 3.81
N TYR A 161 -29.67 -19.71 4.62
CA TYR A 161 -29.51 -20.01 6.05
C TYR A 161 -30.78 -19.67 6.85
N LEU A 162 -31.22 -20.61 7.70
CA LEU A 162 -32.28 -20.37 8.68
C LEU A 162 -32.01 -21.14 9.99
N VAL A 163 -32.44 -20.54 11.11
CA VAL A 163 -32.33 -21.15 12.44
C VAL A 163 -33.46 -22.15 12.65
N ARG A 164 -33.12 -23.37 13.10
CA ARG A 164 -34.08 -24.47 13.28
C ARG A 164 -34.05 -25.03 14.69
N MET A 165 -35.24 -25.16 15.28
CA MET A 165 -35.41 -25.75 16.61
C MET A 165 -35.79 -27.24 16.56
N GLU A 166 -36.19 -27.77 15.39
CA GLU A 166 -36.52 -29.19 15.31
C GLU A 166 -35.28 -30.06 15.56
N PRO A 167 -35.39 -31.24 16.18
CA PRO A 167 -34.26 -32.13 16.34
C PRO A 167 -33.83 -32.78 15.02
N GLY A 168 -32.56 -33.11 14.90
CA GLY A 168 -31.99 -33.87 13.78
C GLY A 168 -31.64 -33.04 12.55
N VAL A 169 -30.90 -33.67 11.65
CA VAL A 169 -30.42 -33.06 10.40
C VAL A 169 -31.39 -33.36 9.26
N GLN A 170 -31.70 -32.37 8.42
CA GLN A 170 -32.44 -32.58 7.18
C GLN A 170 -31.68 -33.56 6.27
N SER A 171 -32.43 -34.36 5.50
CA SER A 171 -31.80 -35.13 4.44
C SER A 171 -31.24 -34.19 3.37
N PRO A 172 -30.12 -34.54 2.70
CA PRO A 172 -29.55 -33.74 1.63
C PRO A 172 -30.57 -33.38 0.53
N ALA A 173 -31.43 -34.35 0.18
CA ALA A 173 -32.51 -34.14 -0.78
C ALA A 173 -33.50 -33.05 -0.31
N ARG A 174 -33.91 -33.11 0.97
CA ARG A 174 -34.83 -32.13 1.54
C ARG A 174 -34.23 -30.73 1.57
N THR A 175 -32.95 -30.60 1.93
CA THR A 175 -32.25 -29.31 1.94
C THR A 175 -32.17 -28.71 0.53
N LEU A 176 -31.93 -29.53 -0.50
CA LEU A 176 -31.93 -29.09 -1.90
C LEU A 176 -33.34 -28.70 -2.40
N GLU A 177 -34.38 -29.44 -2.01
CA GLU A 177 -35.78 -29.12 -2.35
C GLU A 177 -36.25 -27.81 -1.71
N LEU A 178 -35.93 -27.62 -0.42
CA LEU A 178 -36.26 -26.41 0.32
C LEU A 178 -35.39 -25.21 -0.03
N ARG A 179 -34.22 -25.46 -0.65
CA ARG A 179 -33.15 -24.48 -0.87
C ARG A 179 -32.80 -23.67 0.38
N SER A 180 -32.95 -24.29 1.55
CA SER A 180 -32.72 -23.64 2.82
C SER A 180 -32.53 -24.64 3.95
N GLY A 181 -31.77 -24.24 4.98
CA GLY A 181 -31.40 -25.10 6.09
C GLY A 181 -30.57 -24.40 7.16
N SER A 182 -30.36 -25.10 8.27
CA SER A 182 -29.43 -24.70 9.34
C SER A 182 -27.98 -25.11 9.01
N CYS A 183 -27.00 -24.68 9.80
CA CYS A 183 -25.58 -24.98 9.57
C CYS A 183 -25.32 -26.48 9.47
N ARG A 184 -25.95 -27.29 10.32
CA ARG A 184 -25.90 -28.75 10.29
C ARG A 184 -26.50 -29.37 9.03
N ASP A 185 -27.52 -28.76 8.44
CA ASP A 185 -28.17 -29.27 7.22
C ASP A 185 -27.24 -29.05 6.02
N SER A 186 -26.69 -27.84 5.88
CA SER A 186 -25.73 -27.50 4.82
C SER A 186 -24.42 -28.28 4.96
N ALA A 187 -23.90 -28.44 6.17
CA ALA A 187 -22.71 -29.25 6.44
C ALA A 187 -22.90 -30.70 6.02
N TRP A 188 -24.04 -31.31 6.35
CA TRP A 188 -24.33 -32.69 5.98
C TRP A 188 -24.55 -32.88 4.47
N LEU A 189 -25.22 -31.92 3.83
CA LEU A 189 -25.35 -31.88 2.37
C LEU A 189 -23.96 -31.84 1.70
N LEU A 190 -23.05 -30.99 2.17
CA LEU A 190 -21.69 -30.92 1.63
C LEU A 190 -20.91 -32.22 1.84
N VAL A 191 -20.97 -32.82 3.04
CA VAL A 191 -20.34 -34.14 3.32
C VAL A 191 -20.82 -35.19 2.32
N GLN A 192 -22.12 -35.25 2.07
CA GLN A 192 -22.71 -36.20 1.15
C GLN A 192 -22.32 -35.93 -0.31
N ILE A 193 -22.27 -34.66 -0.74
CA ILE A 193 -21.77 -34.30 -2.06
C ILE A 193 -20.32 -34.76 -2.23
N CYS A 194 -19.42 -34.44 -1.29
CA CYS A 194 -18.02 -34.83 -1.34
C CYS A 194 -17.86 -36.36 -1.44
N ARG A 195 -18.59 -37.12 -0.62
CA ARG A 195 -18.58 -38.59 -0.67
C ARG A 195 -19.01 -39.16 -2.02
N HIS A 196 -20.07 -38.61 -2.61
CA HIS A 196 -20.52 -39.03 -3.94
C HIS A 196 -19.62 -38.53 -5.09
N LEU A 197 -18.72 -37.60 -4.83
CA LEU A 197 -17.63 -37.19 -5.72
C LEU A 197 -16.34 -38.01 -5.51
N GLY A 198 -16.32 -38.96 -4.57
CA GLY A 198 -15.17 -39.79 -4.26
C GLY A 198 -14.17 -39.18 -3.29
N LEU A 199 -14.56 -38.12 -2.57
CA LEU A 199 -13.74 -37.46 -1.55
C LEU A 199 -14.17 -37.91 -0.15
N ALA A 200 -13.21 -38.27 0.69
CA ALA A 200 -13.47 -38.64 2.08
C ALA A 200 -13.86 -37.38 2.87
N ALA A 201 -15.07 -37.38 3.45
CA ALA A 201 -15.61 -36.25 4.17
C ALA A 201 -16.23 -36.66 5.51
N ARG A 202 -16.16 -35.77 6.51
CA ARG A 202 -16.74 -35.97 7.85
C ARG A 202 -17.52 -34.76 8.31
N PHE A 203 -18.50 -35.02 9.16
CA PHE A 203 -19.33 -34.01 9.80
C PHE A 203 -18.62 -33.51 11.06
N ALA A 204 -18.32 -32.22 11.12
CA ALA A 204 -17.72 -31.56 12.27
C ALA A 204 -18.78 -30.74 13.01
N SER A 205 -18.79 -30.89 14.34
CA SER A 205 -19.69 -30.23 15.28
C SER A 205 -18.82 -29.51 16.31
N GLY A 206 -19.06 -28.23 16.54
CA GLY A 206 -18.17 -27.43 17.36
C GLY A 206 -18.71 -26.08 17.81
N TYR A 207 -17.82 -25.25 18.36
CA TYR A 207 -18.12 -23.83 18.55
C TYR A 207 -17.66 -23.04 17.34
N LEU A 208 -18.44 -22.02 16.98
CA LEU A 208 -18.00 -20.94 16.11
C LEU A 208 -17.84 -19.69 16.97
N ILE A 209 -16.63 -19.14 17.02
CA ILE A 209 -16.32 -17.84 17.62
C ILE A 209 -16.01 -16.87 16.49
N GLN A 210 -16.82 -15.83 16.36
CA GLN A 210 -16.55 -14.75 15.41
C GLN A 210 -16.38 -13.44 16.16
N LEU A 211 -15.17 -12.90 16.08
CA LEU A 211 -14.84 -11.60 16.64
C LEU A 211 -15.13 -10.52 15.60
N LYS A 212 -15.67 -9.39 16.06
CA LYS A 212 -15.79 -8.19 15.27
C LYS A 212 -14.42 -7.76 14.75
N PRO A 213 -14.21 -7.65 13.43
CA PRO A 213 -12.95 -7.17 12.88
C PRO A 213 -12.74 -5.70 13.25
N ASP A 214 -11.48 -5.32 13.49
CA ASP A 214 -11.11 -3.94 13.85
C ASP A 214 -11.39 -2.96 12.71
N VAL A 215 -11.20 -3.43 11.47
CA VAL A 215 -11.41 -2.68 10.24
C VAL A 215 -12.44 -3.42 9.40
N LYS A 216 -13.46 -2.70 8.92
CA LYS A 216 -14.41 -3.30 7.97
C LYS A 216 -13.67 -3.65 6.69
N SER A 217 -13.90 -4.87 6.19
CA SER A 217 -13.36 -5.27 4.90
C SER A 217 -13.87 -4.32 3.82
N LEU A 218 -12.96 -3.85 2.96
CA LEU A 218 -13.30 -2.97 1.84
C LEU A 218 -13.72 -3.79 0.60
N ASP A 219 -13.07 -4.95 0.39
CA ASP A 219 -13.24 -5.80 -0.82
C ASP A 219 -13.67 -7.25 -0.50
N GLY A 220 -14.12 -7.53 0.74
CA GLY A 220 -14.57 -8.86 1.16
C GLY A 220 -15.85 -8.82 2.01
N PRO A 221 -16.42 -9.99 2.36
CA PRO A 221 -17.62 -10.03 3.19
C PRO A 221 -17.39 -9.27 4.50
N SER A 222 -18.37 -8.44 4.87
CA SER A 222 -18.38 -7.79 6.18
C SER A 222 -18.37 -8.88 7.25
N GLY A 223 -17.28 -8.99 8.00
CA GLY A 223 -17.21 -9.88 9.16
C GLY A 223 -18.28 -9.54 10.21
N ALA A 224 -18.29 -10.27 11.32
CA ALA A 224 -19.29 -10.08 12.36
C ALA A 224 -19.38 -8.62 12.85
N GLU A 225 -20.58 -8.05 12.98
CA GLU A 225 -20.76 -6.66 13.45
C GLU A 225 -20.54 -6.53 14.97
N VAL A 226 -20.64 -7.66 15.69
CA VAL A 226 -20.43 -7.82 17.13
C VAL A 226 -19.67 -9.12 17.36
N ASP A 227 -18.96 -9.21 18.49
CA ASP A 227 -18.43 -10.50 18.93
C ASP A 227 -19.60 -11.43 19.24
N PHE A 228 -19.59 -12.61 18.65
CA PHE A 228 -20.59 -13.62 18.98
C PHE A 228 -19.99 -15.02 18.95
N THR A 229 -20.69 -15.93 19.59
CA THR A 229 -20.39 -17.34 19.54
C THR A 229 -21.67 -18.15 19.54
N ASP A 230 -21.64 -19.27 18.84
CA ASP A 230 -22.72 -20.25 18.85
C ASP A 230 -22.16 -21.66 18.65
N LEU A 231 -23.02 -22.65 18.89
CA LEU A 231 -22.81 -24.00 18.40
C LEU A 231 -22.95 -24.03 16.87
N HIS A 232 -22.05 -24.73 16.20
CA HIS A 232 -21.97 -24.71 14.73
C HIS A 232 -21.54 -26.05 14.16
N ALA A 233 -21.86 -26.26 12.88
CA ALA A 233 -21.43 -27.43 12.12
C ALA A 233 -20.86 -27.06 10.76
N TRP A 234 -19.87 -27.83 10.33
CA TRP A 234 -19.21 -27.69 9.03
C TRP A 234 -18.79 -29.06 8.48
N CYS A 235 -18.32 -29.07 7.23
CA CYS A 235 -17.78 -30.26 6.57
C CYS A 235 -16.27 -30.25 6.67
N GLU A 236 -15.63 -31.39 6.95
CA GLU A 236 -14.18 -31.54 6.77
C GLU A 236 -13.89 -32.58 5.71
N VAL A 237 -12.98 -32.28 4.79
CA VAL A 237 -12.57 -33.15 3.68
C VAL A 237 -11.12 -33.57 3.88
N TYR A 238 -10.83 -34.87 3.77
CA TYR A 238 -9.48 -35.38 3.87
C TYR A 238 -8.75 -35.28 2.51
N LEU A 239 -7.64 -34.56 2.50
CA LEU A 239 -6.84 -34.29 1.32
C LEU A 239 -5.41 -34.82 1.52
N PRO A 240 -4.89 -35.68 0.62
CA PRO A 240 -3.52 -36.20 0.71
C PRO A 240 -2.48 -35.06 0.77
N GLY A 241 -1.58 -35.11 1.75
CA GLY A 241 -0.61 -34.05 2.08
C GLY A 241 -1.13 -33.00 3.07
N ALA A 242 -2.41 -32.64 3.04
CA ALA A 242 -2.98 -31.58 3.88
C ALA A 242 -3.76 -32.08 5.10
N GLY A 243 -4.25 -33.33 5.08
CA GLY A 243 -5.08 -33.89 6.13
C GLY A 243 -6.54 -33.42 6.05
N TRP A 244 -7.20 -33.28 7.21
CA TRP A 244 -8.59 -32.83 7.30
C TRP A 244 -8.70 -31.30 7.19
N ILE A 245 -9.30 -30.82 6.11
CA ILE A 245 -9.52 -29.39 5.85
C ILE A 245 -11.00 -29.05 5.99
N GLY A 246 -11.32 -28.04 6.78
CA GLY A 246 -12.70 -27.61 7.04
C GLY A 246 -13.25 -26.62 6.03
N PHE A 247 -14.49 -26.86 5.61
CA PHE A 247 -15.28 -26.05 4.71
C PHE A 247 -16.64 -25.76 5.37
N ASP A 248 -16.95 -24.49 5.54
CA ASP A 248 -18.22 -24.04 6.12
C ASP A 248 -19.17 -23.58 5.00
N PRO A 249 -20.15 -24.40 4.60
CA PRO A 249 -21.09 -24.06 3.54
C PRO A 249 -22.13 -23.02 3.95
N THR A 250 -22.15 -22.61 5.22
CA THR A 250 -23.02 -21.52 5.69
C THR A 250 -22.41 -20.16 5.33
N SER A 251 -21.09 -20.05 5.47
CA SER A 251 -20.34 -18.82 5.14
C SER A 251 -19.72 -18.84 3.75
N GLY A 252 -19.55 -20.02 3.15
CA GLY A 252 -18.83 -20.19 1.89
C GLY A 252 -17.30 -20.12 2.07
N LEU A 253 -16.81 -20.06 3.31
CA LEU A 253 -15.40 -19.92 3.65
C LEU A 253 -14.81 -21.25 4.17
N LEU A 254 -13.48 -21.33 4.18
CA LEU A 254 -12.79 -22.38 4.94
C LEU A 254 -12.97 -22.16 6.45
N ALA A 255 -12.93 -23.25 7.20
CA ALA A 255 -12.93 -23.21 8.66
C ALA A 255 -11.62 -22.57 9.16
N GLY A 256 -11.74 -21.47 9.91
CA GLY A 256 -10.62 -20.70 10.44
C GLY A 256 -10.43 -20.93 11.94
N GLU A 257 -9.67 -20.03 12.58
CA GLU A 257 -9.35 -20.08 14.01
C GLU A 257 -10.58 -20.02 14.93
N GLY A 258 -11.69 -19.50 14.42
CA GLY A 258 -12.98 -19.45 15.13
C GLY A 258 -13.75 -20.76 15.15
N HIS A 259 -13.39 -21.73 14.31
CA HIS A 259 -14.05 -23.03 14.24
C HIS A 259 -13.35 -24.00 15.20
N ILE A 260 -13.92 -24.16 16.40
CA ILE A 260 -13.38 -25.02 17.46
C ILE A 260 -14.09 -26.39 17.40
N PRO A 261 -13.50 -27.42 16.76
CA PRO A 261 -14.12 -28.73 16.69
C PRO A 261 -14.28 -29.33 18.08
N LEU A 262 -15.47 -29.87 18.37
CA LEU A 262 -15.77 -30.64 19.57
C LEU A 262 -15.87 -32.13 19.24
N ALA A 263 -16.62 -32.46 18.18
CA ALA A 263 -16.78 -33.81 17.68
C ALA A 263 -16.79 -33.85 16.14
N CYS A 264 -15.87 -34.63 15.56
CA CYS A 264 -15.81 -34.87 14.11
C CYS A 264 -16.04 -36.36 13.83
N THR A 265 -17.10 -36.68 13.07
CA THR A 265 -17.51 -38.07 12.86
C THR A 265 -18.04 -38.31 11.45
N PRO A 266 -18.07 -39.57 10.95
CA PRO A 266 -18.66 -39.86 9.65
C PRO A 266 -20.17 -39.63 9.58
N GLN A 267 -20.88 -39.62 10.71
CA GLN A 267 -22.35 -39.56 10.77
C GLN A 267 -22.78 -38.46 11.76
N PRO A 268 -23.65 -37.50 11.38
CA PRO A 268 -24.01 -36.37 12.24
C PRO A 268 -24.57 -36.80 13.60
N MET A 269 -25.27 -37.94 13.59
CA MET A 269 -25.81 -38.61 14.76
C MET A 269 -24.78 -38.86 15.87
N SER A 270 -23.53 -39.14 15.53
CA SER A 270 -22.45 -39.42 16.48
C SER A 270 -21.74 -38.15 16.98
N ALA A 271 -21.98 -37.01 16.33
CA ALA A 271 -21.43 -35.70 16.67
C ALA A 271 -22.40 -34.82 17.48
N ALA A 272 -23.52 -35.39 17.97
CA ALA A 272 -24.48 -34.67 18.80
C ALA A 272 -23.80 -34.16 20.10
N PRO A 273 -23.90 -32.86 20.41
CA PRO A 273 -23.27 -32.27 21.60
C PRO A 273 -23.71 -32.91 22.91
N VAL A 274 -25.01 -33.23 23.03
CA VAL A 274 -25.60 -33.91 24.19
C VAL A 274 -26.56 -35.00 23.70
N GLU A 275 -26.40 -36.20 24.24
CA GLU A 275 -27.21 -37.37 23.93
C GLU A 275 -27.51 -38.17 25.19
N GLY A 276 -28.73 -38.68 25.34
CA GLY A 276 -29.02 -39.65 26.39
C GLY A 276 -30.49 -40.02 26.52
N LEU A 277 -30.79 -40.74 27.60
CA LEU A 277 -32.12 -41.28 27.88
C LEU A 277 -32.82 -40.46 28.98
N VAL A 278 -34.10 -40.14 28.79
CA VAL A 278 -34.96 -39.53 29.81
C VAL A 278 -36.27 -40.28 29.92
N ASP A 279 -36.87 -40.27 31.10
CA ASP A 279 -38.27 -40.65 31.24
C ASP A 279 -39.19 -39.69 30.44
N GLU A 280 -40.40 -40.16 30.15
CA GLU A 280 -41.46 -39.36 29.53
C GLU A 280 -41.81 -38.14 30.40
N CYS A 281 -41.58 -36.95 29.86
CA CYS A 281 -41.77 -35.66 30.52
C CYS A 281 -41.98 -34.51 29.51
N GLU A 282 -42.47 -33.39 30.01
CA GLU A 282 -42.38 -32.12 29.30
C GLU A 282 -41.06 -31.44 29.67
N VAL A 283 -40.37 -30.93 28.64
CA VAL A 283 -39.06 -30.29 28.79
C VAL A 283 -39.17 -28.84 28.35
N GLU A 284 -38.77 -27.94 29.24
CA GLU A 284 -38.40 -26.57 28.90
C GLU A 284 -36.89 -26.53 28.66
N PHE A 285 -36.49 -26.11 27.47
CA PHE A 285 -35.09 -25.99 27.07
C PHE A 285 -34.67 -24.52 27.00
N SER A 286 -33.54 -24.20 27.61
CA SER A 286 -32.86 -22.93 27.44
C SER A 286 -31.37 -23.12 27.17
N HIS A 287 -30.81 -22.22 26.37
CA HIS A 287 -29.41 -22.19 26.00
C HIS A 287 -28.91 -20.76 26.06
N GLU A 288 -27.71 -20.57 26.59
CA GLU A 288 -27.04 -19.28 26.69
C GLU A 288 -25.59 -19.44 26.26
N MET A 289 -25.13 -18.55 25.39
CA MET A 289 -23.73 -18.46 25.00
C MET A 289 -23.27 -17.01 24.98
N ASN A 290 -22.09 -16.77 25.52
CA ASN A 290 -21.44 -15.47 25.46
C ASN A 290 -19.94 -15.62 25.22
N VAL A 291 -19.35 -14.55 24.69
CA VAL A 291 -17.93 -14.48 24.38
C VAL A 291 -17.38 -13.14 24.86
N THR A 292 -16.20 -13.17 25.50
CA THR A 292 -15.54 -11.99 26.04
C THR A 292 -14.07 -12.01 25.68
N ARG A 293 -13.55 -10.89 25.17
CA ARG A 293 -12.11 -10.72 24.94
C ARG A 293 -11.43 -10.41 26.27
N ILE A 294 -10.50 -11.25 26.72
CA ILE A 294 -9.83 -11.12 28.02
C ILE A 294 -8.39 -10.61 27.89
N HIS A 295 -7.78 -10.76 26.71
CA HIS A 295 -6.45 -10.23 26.42
C HIS A 295 -6.32 -9.92 24.93
N GLU A 296 -5.83 -8.73 24.58
CA GLU A 296 -5.50 -8.35 23.20
C GLU A 296 -4.05 -7.84 23.15
N SER A 297 -3.19 -8.50 22.37
CA SER A 297 -1.87 -7.92 22.05
C SER A 297 -2.04 -6.63 21.23
N PRO A 298 -1.24 -5.56 21.44
CA PRO A 298 -1.33 -4.31 20.66
C PRO A 298 -1.23 -4.57 19.15
N ARG A 299 -2.16 -4.06 18.35
CA ARG A 299 -2.27 -4.34 16.91
C ARG A 299 -2.13 -3.09 16.06
N VAL A 300 -1.51 -3.22 14.89
CA VAL A 300 -1.43 -2.16 13.86
C VAL A 300 -2.80 -1.77 13.27
N THR A 301 -3.85 -2.55 13.54
CA THR A 301 -5.22 -2.37 13.02
C THR A 301 -6.08 -1.44 13.87
N ARG A 302 -5.63 -1.08 15.07
CA ARG A 302 -6.28 -0.08 15.92
C ARG A 302 -5.25 1.00 16.28
N PRO A 303 -5.65 2.28 16.33
CA PRO A 303 -4.79 3.30 16.91
C PRO A 303 -4.49 2.91 18.36
N TYR A 304 -3.28 3.26 18.82
CA TYR A 304 -2.97 3.19 20.23
C TYR A 304 -4.05 3.92 21.03
N THR A 305 -4.44 3.34 22.17
CA THR A 305 -5.27 4.08 23.13
C THR A 305 -4.52 5.33 23.58
N GLU A 306 -5.25 6.35 24.04
CA GLU A 306 -4.60 7.58 24.53
C GLU A 306 -3.54 7.29 25.59
N ALA A 307 -3.82 6.36 26.51
CA ALA A 307 -2.85 5.94 27.53
C ALA A 307 -1.57 5.34 26.91
N GLN A 308 -1.72 4.40 25.96
CA GLN A 308 -0.57 3.82 25.25
C GLN A 308 0.21 4.86 24.45
N TRP A 309 -0.48 5.81 23.82
CA TRP A 309 0.16 6.88 23.08
C TRP A 309 0.97 7.81 24.00
N GLN A 310 0.41 8.18 25.15
CA GLN A 310 1.11 8.98 26.15
C GLN A 310 2.33 8.26 26.74
N GLU A 311 2.27 6.94 26.91
CA GLU A 311 3.43 6.12 27.32
C GLU A 311 4.53 6.18 26.26
N VAL A 312 4.19 6.02 24.98
CA VAL A 312 5.14 6.13 23.86
C VAL A 312 5.78 7.53 23.82
N LEU A 313 4.98 8.59 23.97
CA LEU A 313 5.49 9.96 24.00
C LEU A 313 6.40 10.20 25.22
N SER A 314 6.02 9.70 26.40
CA SER A 314 6.81 9.83 27.62
C SER A 314 8.16 9.11 27.49
N LEU A 315 8.17 7.91 26.90
CA LEU A 315 9.39 7.19 26.58
C LEU A 315 10.25 7.96 25.56
N GLY A 316 9.64 8.52 24.52
CA GLY A 316 10.33 9.36 23.55
C GLY A 316 11.01 10.57 24.20
N GLN A 317 10.33 11.26 25.11
CA GLN A 317 10.88 12.38 25.87
C GLN A 317 12.04 11.95 26.79
N ALA A 318 11.94 10.78 27.41
CA ALA A 318 13.03 10.22 28.23
C ALA A 318 14.26 9.92 27.37
N VAL A 319 14.06 9.26 26.21
CA VAL A 319 15.15 9.00 25.25
C VAL A 319 15.78 10.31 24.76
N ASP A 320 14.98 11.32 24.41
CA ASP A 320 15.49 12.64 24.00
C ASP A 320 16.27 13.36 25.10
N ALA A 321 15.90 13.17 26.38
CA ALA A 321 16.63 13.69 27.51
C ALA A 321 17.99 12.98 27.67
N ASP A 322 18.01 11.66 27.56
CA ASP A 322 19.22 10.85 27.65
C ASP A 322 20.20 11.14 26.50
N LEU A 323 19.69 11.26 25.27
CA LEU A 323 20.49 11.62 24.09
C LEU A 323 21.14 13.00 24.26
N ARG A 324 20.40 13.98 24.79
CA ARG A 324 20.94 15.32 25.09
C ARG A 324 21.98 15.29 26.21
N ALA A 325 21.72 14.55 27.28
CA ALA A 325 22.66 14.40 28.40
C ALA A 325 23.96 13.71 27.97
N GLY A 326 23.87 12.73 27.05
CA GLY A 326 25.01 12.03 26.47
C GLY A 326 25.72 12.74 25.31
N ASP A 327 25.30 13.96 24.95
CA ASP A 327 25.79 14.72 23.78
C ASP A 327 25.77 13.90 22.47
N VAL A 328 24.74 13.08 22.28
CA VAL A 328 24.55 12.27 21.08
C VAL A 328 23.95 13.14 19.97
N ARG A 329 24.81 13.68 19.11
CA ARG A 329 24.43 14.64 18.05
C ARG A 329 24.04 14.00 16.71
N LEU A 330 24.24 12.69 16.55
CA LEU A 330 23.87 11.96 15.34
C LEU A 330 22.67 11.06 15.64
N THR A 331 21.55 11.33 14.97
CA THR A 331 20.36 10.47 15.02
C THR A 331 20.07 9.91 13.64
N GLN A 332 19.74 8.62 13.57
CA GLN A 332 19.35 7.92 12.36
C GLN A 332 17.87 7.56 12.46
N GLY A 333 17.06 8.08 11.54
CA GLY A 333 15.64 7.76 11.42
C GLY A 333 15.38 6.71 10.34
N GLY A 334 14.23 6.02 10.42
CA GLY A 334 13.72 5.18 9.35
C GLY A 334 13.06 6.02 8.25
N GLU A 335 13.11 5.55 7.00
CA GLU A 335 12.37 6.13 5.87
C GLU A 335 11.00 5.42 5.77
N PRO A 336 9.90 5.99 6.29
CA PRO A 336 8.58 5.37 6.14
C PRO A 336 8.22 5.32 4.64
N THR A 337 7.77 4.15 4.20
CA THR A 337 7.37 3.94 2.80
C THR A 337 5.87 4.08 2.66
N PHE A 338 5.43 4.90 1.71
CA PHE A 338 4.03 5.03 1.34
C PHE A 338 3.71 4.14 0.13
N VAL A 339 2.67 3.31 0.26
CA VAL A 339 2.09 2.51 -0.82
C VAL A 339 0.61 2.85 -0.92
N ALA A 340 0.15 3.21 -2.12
CA ALA A 340 -1.27 3.51 -2.32
C ALA A 340 -2.12 2.24 -2.13
N ILE A 341 -3.29 2.39 -1.51
CA ILE A 341 -4.24 1.28 -1.36
C ILE A 341 -4.80 0.84 -2.71
N ASP A 342 -5.09 1.81 -3.58
CA ASP A 342 -5.56 1.59 -4.94
C ASP A 342 -4.40 1.13 -5.81
N GLY A 343 -4.45 -0.12 -6.29
CA GLY A 343 -3.42 -0.66 -7.18
C GLY A 343 -2.09 -0.98 -6.48
N ARG A 344 -2.13 -1.36 -5.20
CA ARG A 344 -0.96 -1.80 -4.39
C ARG A 344 -0.02 -2.80 -5.08
N ASP A 345 -0.57 -3.68 -5.90
CA ASP A 345 0.19 -4.71 -6.61
C ASP A 345 0.70 -4.23 -7.98
N GLY A 346 0.45 -2.96 -8.31
CA GLY A 346 0.94 -2.33 -9.53
C GLY A 346 2.47 -2.22 -9.56
N ALA A 347 3.04 -2.28 -10.76
CA ALA A 347 4.48 -2.23 -10.96
C ALA A 347 5.11 -0.98 -10.31
N GLU A 348 4.43 0.16 -10.31
CA GLU A 348 4.94 1.42 -9.75
C GLU A 348 5.20 1.42 -8.23
N TRP A 349 4.59 0.48 -7.51
CA TRP A 349 4.76 0.32 -6.06
C TRP A 349 5.72 -0.81 -5.70
N ASN A 350 6.03 -1.70 -6.65
CA ASN A 350 6.80 -2.92 -6.40
C ASN A 350 8.13 -2.95 -7.16
N THR A 351 8.14 -2.68 -8.47
CA THR A 351 9.28 -2.92 -9.36
C THR A 351 9.73 -1.69 -10.14
N GLU A 352 8.81 -0.84 -10.60
CA GLU A 352 9.12 0.35 -11.39
C GLU A 352 9.49 1.56 -10.52
N ALA A 353 10.53 2.28 -10.94
CA ALA A 353 11.00 3.49 -10.23
C ALA A 353 9.96 4.61 -10.23
N LEU A 354 9.21 4.76 -11.33
CA LEU A 354 8.16 5.76 -11.51
C LEU A 354 7.02 5.15 -12.32
N GLY A 355 5.82 5.15 -11.76
CA GLY A 355 4.60 4.89 -12.50
C GLY A 355 3.77 6.12 -12.79
N PRO A 356 2.58 5.92 -13.39
CA PRO A 356 1.71 7.00 -13.84
C PRO A 356 1.12 7.82 -12.68
N THR A 357 1.00 7.27 -11.47
CA THR A 357 0.27 7.92 -10.37
C THR A 357 1.18 8.37 -9.23
N LYS A 358 2.29 7.66 -8.99
CA LYS A 358 3.20 7.85 -7.85
C LYS A 358 3.63 9.30 -7.62
N ARG A 359 3.95 10.04 -8.69
CA ARG A 359 4.38 11.45 -8.62
C ARG A 359 3.25 12.39 -8.21
N GLY A 360 2.02 12.10 -8.65
CA GLY A 360 0.82 12.85 -8.26
C GLY A 360 0.52 12.69 -6.77
N TYR A 361 0.52 11.45 -6.27
CA TYR A 361 0.32 11.17 -4.85
C TYR A 361 1.40 11.80 -3.97
N ALA A 362 2.66 11.75 -4.40
CA ALA A 362 3.74 12.39 -3.67
C ALA A 362 3.60 13.92 -3.59
N THR A 363 3.11 14.56 -4.66
CA THR A 363 2.83 16.00 -4.67
C THR A 363 1.69 16.36 -3.73
N GLU A 364 0.63 15.55 -3.70
CA GLU A 364 -0.49 15.74 -2.77
C GLU A 364 -0.05 15.56 -1.31
N LEU A 365 0.73 14.51 -1.02
CA LEU A 365 1.29 14.28 0.31
C LEU A 365 2.17 15.45 0.75
N LEU A 366 3.04 15.95 -0.14
CA LEU A 366 3.87 17.14 0.11
C LEU A 366 3.02 18.36 0.48
N GLN A 367 1.94 18.63 -0.27
CA GLN A 367 1.04 19.75 0.00
C GLN A 367 0.37 19.64 1.37
N ARG A 368 -0.10 18.44 1.75
CA ARG A 368 -0.70 18.18 3.06
C ARG A 368 0.32 18.37 4.19
N LEU A 369 1.52 17.82 4.04
CA LEU A 369 2.61 17.99 5.02
C LEU A 369 3.03 19.46 5.15
N CYS A 370 3.05 20.21 4.05
CA CYS A 370 3.35 21.64 4.07
C CYS A 370 2.26 22.44 4.80
N ALA A 371 0.99 22.05 4.64
CA ALA A 371 -0.12 22.70 5.35
C ALA A 371 -0.08 22.42 6.86
N GLU A 372 0.29 21.20 7.27
CA GLU A 372 0.34 20.78 8.66
C GLU A 372 1.59 21.31 9.40
N TYR A 373 2.77 21.13 8.82
CA TYR A 373 4.05 21.36 9.51
C TYR A 373 4.85 22.55 8.99
N GLY A 374 4.63 22.92 7.72
CA GLY A 374 5.54 23.79 6.96
C GLY A 374 4.92 25.08 6.48
N GLN A 375 3.93 25.64 7.19
CA GLN A 375 3.22 26.83 6.73
C GLN A 375 4.19 28.02 6.52
N GLY A 376 4.13 28.65 5.34
CA GLY A 376 5.09 29.69 4.95
C GLY A 376 6.47 29.16 4.55
N GLY A 377 6.64 27.84 4.42
CA GLY A 377 7.84 27.17 3.93
C GLY A 377 8.03 27.27 2.42
N PHE A 378 9.25 26.96 1.97
CA PHE A 378 9.64 26.88 0.57
C PHE A 378 9.65 25.44 0.08
N LEU A 379 8.97 25.18 -1.04
CA LEU A 379 8.97 23.88 -1.69
C LEU A 379 10.10 23.77 -2.71
N HIS A 380 10.85 22.68 -2.65
CA HIS A 380 11.93 22.38 -3.58
C HIS A 380 11.68 21.03 -4.26
N PHE A 381 11.71 21.03 -5.59
CA PHE A 381 11.49 19.87 -6.44
C PHE A 381 12.82 19.56 -7.14
N GLY A 382 13.54 18.54 -6.65
CA GLY A 382 14.89 18.22 -7.10
C GLY A 382 15.07 16.77 -7.54
N GLN A 383 16.31 16.43 -7.87
CA GLN A 383 16.75 15.05 -8.08
C GLN A 383 17.08 14.41 -6.73
N GLY A 384 16.69 13.15 -6.57
CA GLY A 384 16.98 12.29 -5.44
C GLY A 384 18.09 11.30 -5.77
N LYS A 385 18.12 10.17 -5.03
CA LYS A 385 19.11 9.10 -5.22
C LYS A 385 19.04 8.54 -6.64
N TRP A 386 20.19 8.22 -7.22
CA TRP A 386 20.31 7.54 -8.50
C TRP A 386 20.80 6.11 -8.26
N TYR A 387 20.01 5.12 -8.68
CA TYR A 387 20.35 3.72 -8.50
C TYR A 387 21.00 3.14 -9.77
N PRO A 388 21.98 2.23 -9.64
CA PRO A 388 22.56 1.53 -10.78
C PRO A 388 21.49 0.85 -11.64
N GLY A 389 21.56 1.03 -12.97
CA GLY A 389 20.60 0.47 -13.92
C GLY A 389 19.40 1.38 -14.24
N GLU A 390 19.14 2.44 -13.46
CA GLU A 390 18.14 3.46 -13.82
C GLU A 390 18.75 4.48 -14.80
N GLN A 391 18.02 4.86 -15.85
CA GLN A 391 18.51 5.85 -16.83
C GLN A 391 18.53 7.29 -16.30
N LEU A 392 17.66 7.61 -15.32
CA LEU A 392 17.53 8.94 -14.72
C LEU A 392 17.54 8.80 -13.19
N PRO A 393 18.07 9.81 -12.46
CA PRO A 393 17.95 9.85 -11.01
C PRO A 393 16.47 9.92 -10.61
N ARG A 394 16.15 9.37 -9.43
CA ARG A 394 14.82 9.57 -8.84
C ARG A 394 14.62 11.03 -8.49
N TRP A 395 13.44 11.36 -7.96
CA TRP A 395 13.09 12.73 -7.58
C TRP A 395 13.02 12.87 -6.06
N ALA A 396 13.28 14.08 -5.58
CA ALA A 396 13.14 14.46 -4.18
C ALA A 396 12.22 15.68 -4.08
N LEU A 397 11.27 15.61 -3.16
CA LEU A 397 10.35 16.68 -2.83
C LEU A 397 10.65 17.14 -1.40
N SER A 398 11.06 18.38 -1.23
CA SER A 398 11.50 18.90 0.06
C SER A 398 10.71 20.13 0.48
N ILE A 399 10.45 20.25 1.78
CA ILE A 399 9.83 21.42 2.41
C ILE A 399 10.90 22.03 3.32
N PHE A 400 11.23 23.29 3.10
CA PHE A 400 12.14 24.04 3.96
C PHE A 400 11.36 25.12 4.69
N TRP A 401 11.32 25.08 6.02
CA TRP A 401 10.68 26.10 6.85
C TRP A 401 11.65 26.60 7.93
N ARG A 402 11.34 27.77 8.50
CA ARG A 402 12.11 28.32 9.60
C ARG A 402 11.50 27.88 10.91
N THR A 403 12.33 27.41 11.84
CA THR A 403 11.90 27.02 13.20
C THR A 403 11.45 28.21 14.05
N ASP A 404 11.80 29.44 13.65
CA ASP A 404 11.35 30.68 14.28
C ASP A 404 9.97 31.18 13.78
N GLY A 405 9.28 30.40 12.93
CA GLY A 405 7.95 30.71 12.41
C GLY A 405 7.89 31.84 11.37
N GLN A 406 9.03 32.45 11.01
CA GLN A 406 9.05 33.46 9.95
C GLN A 406 8.87 32.80 8.57
N PRO A 407 8.11 33.42 7.64
CA PRO A 407 7.88 32.83 6.32
C PRO A 407 9.16 32.84 5.48
N ALA A 408 9.51 31.68 4.92
CA ALA A 408 10.53 31.54 3.88
C ALA A 408 9.96 31.87 2.50
N TRP A 409 8.67 31.60 2.27
CA TRP A 409 7.95 31.90 1.05
C TRP A 409 6.59 32.54 1.34
N ARG A 410 6.18 33.50 0.50
CA ARG A 410 4.99 34.33 0.74
C ARG A 410 3.80 34.02 -0.13
N ASN A 411 4.03 33.56 -1.35
CA ASN A 411 2.97 33.36 -2.32
C ASN A 411 2.94 31.90 -2.77
N PRO A 412 2.27 31.00 -2.02
CA PRO A 412 2.17 29.59 -2.36
C PRO A 412 1.60 29.35 -3.77
N ALA A 413 0.80 30.27 -4.32
CA ALA A 413 0.24 30.15 -5.66
C ALA A 413 1.28 30.20 -6.78
N LEU A 414 2.53 30.59 -6.48
CA LEU A 414 3.65 30.54 -7.43
C LEU A 414 4.35 29.18 -7.48
N PHE A 415 4.02 28.24 -6.58
CA PHE A 415 4.46 26.85 -6.74
C PHE A 415 3.65 26.20 -7.85
N ALA A 416 4.34 25.58 -8.81
CA ALA A 416 3.69 24.83 -9.85
C ALA A 416 3.07 23.55 -9.27
N ASP A 417 1.81 23.29 -9.60
CA ASP A 417 1.18 22.00 -9.34
C ASP A 417 1.40 21.09 -10.57
N GLU A 418 2.17 20.02 -10.41
CA GLU A 418 2.51 19.12 -11.53
C GLU A 418 1.29 18.39 -12.12
N ARG A 419 0.15 18.39 -11.42
CA ARG A 419 -1.11 17.83 -11.91
C ARG A 419 -1.78 18.74 -12.94
N VAL A 420 -1.42 20.02 -12.96
CA VAL A 420 -1.97 21.01 -13.90
C VAL A 420 -1.00 21.16 -15.08
N PRO A 421 -1.42 20.81 -16.32
CA PRO A 421 -0.56 21.00 -17.49
C PRO A 421 -0.23 22.49 -17.68
N SER A 422 1.06 22.81 -17.71
CA SER A 422 1.56 24.16 -17.95
C SER A 422 2.50 24.17 -19.16
N TYR A 423 2.37 25.18 -20.02
CA TYR A 423 3.22 25.36 -21.18
C TYR A 423 4.04 26.65 -21.04
N TYR A 424 5.35 26.52 -20.97
CA TYR A 424 6.30 27.62 -20.97
C TYR A 424 7.24 27.50 -22.17
N THR A 425 7.73 28.65 -22.62
CA THR A 425 8.59 28.80 -23.80
C THR A 425 9.95 29.36 -23.41
N ALA A 426 10.93 29.27 -24.31
CA ALA A 426 12.23 29.91 -24.11
C ALA A 426 12.09 31.43 -23.87
N ASP A 427 11.12 32.09 -24.49
CA ASP A 427 10.85 33.52 -24.23
C ASP A 427 10.38 33.79 -22.79
N ASP A 428 9.62 32.87 -22.19
CA ASP A 428 9.26 32.94 -20.76
C ASP A 428 10.49 32.85 -19.86
N ALA A 429 11.39 31.90 -20.17
CA ALA A 429 12.66 31.77 -19.47
C ALA A 429 13.52 33.04 -19.59
N ARG A 430 13.56 33.65 -20.79
CA ARG A 430 14.26 34.93 -21.02
C ARG A 430 13.68 36.05 -20.17
N ARG A 431 12.35 36.19 -20.14
CA ARG A 431 11.66 37.22 -19.34
C ARG A 431 11.95 37.05 -17.86
N PHE A 432 11.90 35.81 -17.36
CA PHE A 432 12.17 35.52 -15.96
C PHE A 432 13.62 35.84 -15.57
N ILE A 433 14.61 35.36 -16.34
CA ILE A 433 16.02 35.57 -15.99
C ILE A 433 16.44 37.03 -16.12
N ALA A 434 15.86 37.79 -17.06
CA ALA A 434 16.08 39.23 -17.18
C ALA A 434 15.50 39.98 -15.96
N ALA A 435 14.26 39.68 -15.57
CA ALA A 435 13.65 40.27 -14.38
C ALA A 435 14.41 39.91 -13.09
N LEU A 436 14.98 38.71 -13.03
CA LEU A 436 15.85 38.30 -11.92
C LEU A 436 17.14 39.11 -11.89
N ALA A 437 17.83 39.27 -13.04
CA ALA A 437 19.04 40.09 -13.14
C ALA A 437 18.78 41.54 -12.70
N ASP A 438 17.70 42.14 -13.21
CA ASP A 438 17.29 43.50 -12.85
C ASP A 438 17.05 43.63 -11.34
N ARG A 439 16.32 42.69 -10.73
CA ARG A 439 16.02 42.70 -9.29
C ARG A 439 17.25 42.48 -8.41
N LEU A 440 18.27 41.80 -8.93
CA LEU A 440 19.56 41.63 -8.26
C LEU A 440 20.50 42.83 -8.49
N GLY A 441 20.12 43.81 -9.31
CA GLY A 441 20.95 44.96 -9.68
C GLY A 441 22.10 44.60 -10.62
N LEU A 442 21.93 43.57 -11.45
CA LEU A 442 22.93 43.06 -12.39
C LEU A 442 22.57 43.47 -13.83
N GLY A 443 23.57 43.76 -14.65
CA GLY A 443 23.35 44.03 -16.08
C GLY A 443 22.97 42.75 -16.85
N GLY A 444 22.03 42.87 -17.79
CA GLY A 444 21.58 41.75 -18.63
C GLY A 444 22.61 41.25 -19.65
N ASP A 445 23.69 41.99 -19.89
CA ASP A 445 24.71 41.71 -20.92
C ASP A 445 25.46 40.39 -20.71
N THR A 446 25.39 39.81 -19.50
CA THR A 446 26.03 38.53 -19.15
C THR A 446 25.10 37.33 -19.25
N ILE A 447 23.83 37.52 -19.64
CA ILE A 447 22.88 36.42 -19.83
C ILE A 447 23.22 35.69 -21.13
N LEU A 448 23.41 34.37 -21.07
CA LEU A 448 23.82 33.55 -22.20
C LEU A 448 22.76 32.51 -22.57
N PRO A 449 22.36 32.41 -23.84
CA PRO A 449 21.51 31.33 -24.31
C PRO A 449 22.29 30.00 -24.39
N GLY A 450 21.66 28.92 -23.93
CA GLY A 450 22.16 27.55 -24.11
C GLY A 450 21.47 26.85 -25.28
N TYR A 451 22.23 26.07 -26.03
CA TYR A 451 21.77 25.33 -27.20
C TYR A 451 22.07 23.84 -27.06
N GLU A 452 21.27 23.01 -27.73
CA GLU A 452 21.62 21.59 -27.92
C GLU A 452 22.91 21.46 -28.74
N ASP A 453 23.73 20.45 -28.44
CA ASP A 453 24.95 20.17 -29.21
C ASP A 453 24.60 19.59 -30.59
N VAL A 454 24.45 20.50 -31.55
CA VAL A 454 24.12 20.19 -32.94
C VAL A 454 25.12 19.20 -33.55
N TRP A 455 26.41 19.31 -33.23
CA TRP A 455 27.45 18.48 -33.82
C TRP A 455 27.37 17.04 -33.30
N TYR A 456 27.09 16.88 -32.01
CA TYR A 456 26.84 15.56 -31.42
C TYR A 456 25.65 14.86 -32.09
N TYR A 457 24.53 15.56 -32.24
CA TYR A 457 23.31 14.97 -32.81
C TYR A 457 23.48 14.64 -34.31
N LEU A 458 24.16 15.49 -35.09
CA LEU A 458 24.52 15.20 -36.49
C LEU A 458 25.48 14.01 -36.63
N TRP A 459 26.48 13.91 -35.75
CA TRP A 459 27.38 12.75 -35.72
C TRP A 459 26.64 11.47 -35.35
N ARG A 460 25.71 11.54 -34.37
CA ARG A 460 24.91 10.40 -33.94
C ARG A 460 23.96 9.93 -35.03
N GLU A 461 23.27 10.86 -35.70
CA GLU A 461 22.43 10.59 -36.86
C GLU A 461 23.21 9.87 -37.96
N ARG A 462 24.43 10.32 -38.29
CA ARG A 462 25.30 9.67 -39.28
C ARG A 462 25.73 8.26 -38.89
N ARG A 463 25.74 7.92 -37.61
CA ARG A 463 26.08 6.58 -37.09
C ARG A 463 24.89 5.64 -37.02
N LEU A 464 23.68 6.11 -37.32
CA LEU A 464 22.52 5.24 -37.44
C LEU A 464 22.74 4.27 -38.62
N PRO A 465 22.36 2.99 -38.47
CA PRO A 465 22.40 2.04 -39.58
C PRO A 465 21.61 2.56 -40.79
N VAL A 466 22.02 2.20 -42.01
CA VAL A 466 21.44 2.68 -43.29
C VAL A 466 19.93 2.38 -43.40
N ASN A 467 19.42 1.43 -42.62
CA ASN A 467 18.03 1.01 -42.55
C ASN A 467 17.26 1.55 -41.32
N VAL A 468 17.82 2.53 -40.61
CA VAL A 468 17.19 3.19 -39.45
C VAL A 468 17.10 4.68 -39.75
N ASP A 469 15.89 5.13 -40.07
CA ASP A 469 15.56 6.55 -40.12
C ASP A 469 15.43 7.08 -38.67
N PRO A 470 15.95 8.27 -38.31
CA PRO A 470 15.67 8.95 -37.04
C PRO A 470 14.17 9.03 -36.67
N PHE A 471 13.29 8.89 -37.65
CA PHE A 471 11.83 8.87 -37.50
C PHE A 471 11.20 7.45 -37.52
N ASP A 472 11.97 6.38 -37.77
CA ASP A 472 11.50 4.99 -37.86
C ASP A 472 11.78 4.16 -36.57
N ALA A 473 10.95 3.15 -36.32
CA ALA A 473 10.66 2.58 -35.01
C ALA A 473 11.70 1.56 -34.45
N ARG A 474 12.84 1.37 -35.09
CA ARG A 474 13.77 0.23 -34.81
C ARG A 474 14.98 0.59 -33.91
N LEU A 475 14.78 1.49 -32.95
CA LEU A 475 15.77 1.78 -31.90
C LEU A 475 15.41 1.01 -30.62
N ASP A 476 16.36 0.25 -30.07
CA ASP A 476 16.19 -0.62 -28.90
C ASP A 476 15.88 0.16 -27.59
N ASP A 477 16.14 1.48 -27.54
CA ASP A 477 15.85 2.36 -26.40
C ASP A 477 14.73 3.38 -26.73
N GLU A 478 13.57 3.23 -26.07
CA GLU A 478 12.38 4.07 -26.25
C GLU A 478 12.57 5.52 -25.75
N LEU A 479 13.34 5.73 -24.68
CA LEU A 479 13.57 7.07 -24.11
C LEU A 479 14.53 7.86 -25.01
N GLU A 480 15.56 7.19 -25.53
CA GLU A 480 16.48 7.78 -26.49
C GLU A 480 15.79 8.18 -27.80
N ARG A 481 14.85 7.35 -28.28
CA ARG A 481 13.99 7.64 -29.44
C ARG A 481 13.16 8.91 -29.25
N ALA A 482 12.52 9.04 -28.08
CA ALA A 482 11.73 10.22 -27.76
C ALA A 482 12.60 11.49 -27.72
N ARG A 483 13.85 11.38 -27.24
CA ARG A 483 14.81 12.49 -27.18
C ARG A 483 15.21 12.99 -28.56
N LEU A 484 15.64 12.10 -29.46
CA LEU A 484 16.03 12.49 -30.82
C LEU A 484 14.88 13.21 -31.53
N ARG A 485 13.67 12.62 -31.47
CA ARG A 485 12.47 13.23 -32.03
C ARG A 485 12.20 14.63 -31.46
N GLN A 486 12.30 14.79 -30.14
CA GLN A 486 12.07 16.08 -29.48
C GLN A 486 13.11 17.15 -29.88
N VAL A 487 14.37 16.77 -30.04
CA VAL A 487 15.45 17.68 -30.45
C VAL A 487 15.27 18.13 -31.90
N PHE A 488 14.93 17.22 -32.82
CA PHE A 488 14.67 17.56 -34.22
C PHE A 488 13.37 18.36 -34.40
N ASP A 489 12.30 18.04 -33.66
CA ASP A 489 11.03 18.80 -33.66
C ASP A 489 11.23 20.26 -33.20
N ARG A 490 12.13 20.49 -32.23
CA ARG A 490 12.40 21.83 -31.67
C ARG A 490 13.29 22.71 -32.55
N LYS A 491 13.83 22.19 -33.66
CA LYS A 491 14.90 22.79 -34.48
C LYS A 491 16.21 22.94 -33.71
N LEU A 492 17.32 22.56 -34.34
CA LEU A 492 18.66 22.49 -33.75
C LEU A 492 19.25 23.87 -33.36
N ASP A 493 18.69 24.97 -33.87
CA ASP A 493 19.07 26.34 -33.53
C ASP A 493 18.24 26.95 -32.40
N SER A 494 17.30 26.20 -31.82
CA SER A 494 16.45 26.68 -30.72
C SER A 494 17.22 26.85 -29.42
N VAL A 495 16.86 27.89 -28.67
CA VAL A 495 17.38 28.14 -27.33
C VAL A 495 16.69 27.20 -26.35
N VAL A 496 17.47 26.38 -25.65
CA VAL A 496 16.97 25.47 -24.60
C VAL A 496 16.60 26.26 -23.34
N GLY A 497 17.44 27.23 -22.99
CA GLY A 497 17.28 28.08 -21.81
C GLY A 497 18.37 29.14 -21.73
N TYR A 498 18.41 29.87 -20.62
CA TYR A 498 19.32 30.96 -20.38
C TYR A 498 20.10 30.74 -19.09
N LEU A 499 21.34 31.19 -19.09
CA LEU A 499 22.28 31.12 -17.98
C LEU A 499 22.69 32.53 -17.57
N LEU A 500 22.74 32.79 -16.27
CA LEU A 500 23.30 34.00 -15.66
C LEU A 500 24.44 33.60 -14.73
N PRO A 501 25.71 33.91 -15.05
CA PRO A 501 26.82 33.73 -14.13
C PRO A 501 26.58 34.55 -12.86
N LEU A 502 26.74 33.93 -11.70
CA LEU A 502 26.37 34.56 -10.44
C LEU A 502 27.33 34.14 -9.34
N SER A 503 27.89 35.10 -8.62
CA SER A 503 28.67 34.84 -7.41
C SER A 503 28.38 35.88 -6.33
N PRO A 504 28.52 35.52 -5.04
CA PRO A 504 28.43 36.50 -3.96
C PRO A 504 29.56 37.53 -4.08
N SER A 505 29.25 38.78 -3.72
CA SER A 505 30.23 39.85 -3.56
C SER A 505 30.86 39.75 -2.17
N GLU A 506 32.19 39.75 -2.11
CA GLU A 506 32.97 39.69 -0.86
C GLU A 506 33.11 41.07 -0.19
N ASN A 507 32.80 42.16 -0.90
CA ASN A 507 32.96 43.52 -0.38
C ASN A 507 31.63 44.07 0.15
N GLY A 508 31.61 44.51 1.41
CA GLY A 508 30.43 45.01 2.12
C GLY A 508 29.85 46.36 1.63
N ALA A 509 30.48 47.01 0.64
CA ALA A 509 29.99 48.22 0.01
C ALA A 509 29.75 47.99 -1.50
N GLY A 510 28.52 47.60 -1.87
CA GLY A 510 28.11 47.35 -3.25
C GLY A 510 26.94 46.36 -3.37
N PRO A 511 26.47 46.06 -4.60
CA PRO A 511 25.49 44.99 -4.81
C PRO A 511 26.05 43.66 -4.28
N ARG A 512 25.22 42.92 -3.54
CA ARG A 512 25.61 41.65 -2.88
C ARG A 512 25.95 40.54 -3.85
N TRP A 513 25.56 40.70 -5.11
CA TRP A 513 25.81 39.77 -6.20
C TRP A 513 26.66 40.44 -7.26
N ARG A 514 27.51 39.64 -7.91
CA ARG A 514 28.29 40.05 -9.06
C ARG A 514 28.14 39.01 -10.17
N THR A 515 28.10 39.50 -11.40
CA THR A 515 28.11 38.69 -12.63
C THR A 515 29.35 39.01 -13.45
N GLY A 516 29.76 38.11 -14.33
CA GLY A 516 30.93 38.22 -15.19
C GLY A 516 30.76 37.40 -16.47
N PRO A 517 31.48 37.72 -17.55
CA PRO A 517 31.31 37.05 -18.83
C PRO A 517 31.84 35.61 -18.78
N TRP A 518 31.04 34.66 -19.25
CA TRP A 518 31.52 33.33 -19.64
C TRP A 518 31.89 33.35 -21.11
N LEU A 519 33.15 33.00 -21.42
CA LEU A 519 33.70 33.06 -22.76
C LEU A 519 33.87 31.64 -23.31
N PHE A 520 33.25 31.37 -24.44
CA PHE A 520 33.33 30.09 -25.15
C PHE A 520 34.03 30.27 -26.49
N ARG A 521 34.76 29.24 -26.93
CA ARG A 521 35.53 29.25 -28.19
C ARG A 521 34.66 29.60 -29.41
N ASP A 522 33.47 29.01 -29.50
CA ASP A 522 32.57 29.17 -30.64
C ASP A 522 31.52 30.28 -30.43
N LYS A 523 31.71 31.14 -29.41
CA LYS A 523 30.78 32.21 -29.00
C LYS A 523 29.36 31.74 -28.66
N ARG A 524 29.09 30.43 -28.67
CA ARG A 524 27.85 29.77 -28.27
C ARG A 524 28.13 28.78 -27.15
N MET A 525 27.15 28.60 -26.27
CA MET A 525 27.19 27.60 -25.20
C MET A 525 26.39 26.37 -25.62
N TYR A 526 27.10 25.31 -26.00
CA TYR A 526 26.51 24.01 -26.30
C TYR A 526 26.41 23.16 -25.04
N LEU A 527 25.22 22.66 -24.74
CA LEU A 527 24.97 21.82 -23.58
C LEU A 527 25.39 20.38 -23.87
N TYR A 528 25.93 19.68 -22.86
CA TYR A 528 26.15 18.23 -22.97
C TYR A 528 24.82 17.53 -23.31
N PRO A 529 24.79 16.57 -24.24
CA PRO A 529 23.55 15.90 -24.64
C PRO A 529 22.85 15.17 -23.48
N GLY A 530 21.52 15.30 -23.36
CA GLY A 530 20.73 14.55 -22.35
C GLY A 530 19.41 15.21 -21.94
N ASP A 531 18.60 14.52 -21.13
CA ASP A 531 17.27 15.00 -20.69
C ASP A 531 17.27 15.73 -19.34
N SER A 532 18.42 15.77 -18.68
CA SER A 532 18.58 16.50 -17.42
C SER A 532 18.31 18.01 -17.59
N PRO A 533 17.88 18.72 -16.54
CA PRO A 533 17.79 20.17 -16.56
C PRO A 533 19.09 20.83 -17.04
N MET A 534 18.97 21.95 -17.75
CA MET A 534 20.09 22.65 -18.39
C MET A 534 21.28 22.88 -17.45
N GLY A 535 21.04 23.16 -16.16
CA GLY A 535 22.10 23.40 -15.18
C GLY A 535 23.05 22.21 -14.95
N PHE A 536 22.58 20.97 -15.15
CA PHE A 536 23.42 19.77 -15.05
C PHE A 536 24.16 19.43 -16.35
N ARG A 537 23.87 20.18 -17.42
CA ARG A 537 24.40 19.94 -18.77
C ARG A 537 25.38 21.02 -19.21
N LEU A 538 25.89 21.84 -18.28
CA LEU A 538 26.76 22.96 -18.60
C LEU A 538 28.19 22.49 -18.96
N PRO A 539 28.79 23.02 -20.04
CA PRO A 539 30.17 22.70 -20.43
C PRO A 539 31.18 23.52 -19.60
N LEU A 540 31.33 23.20 -18.32
CA LEU A 540 32.21 23.96 -17.40
C LEU A 540 33.70 23.82 -17.75
N ASP A 541 34.08 22.73 -18.43
CA ASP A 541 35.41 22.43 -18.96
C ASP A 541 35.79 23.33 -20.16
N ALA A 542 34.80 23.81 -20.92
CA ALA A 542 34.99 24.69 -22.06
C ALA A 542 35.28 26.16 -21.69
N LEU A 543 35.17 26.51 -20.40
CA LEU A 543 35.47 27.85 -19.92
C LEU A 543 37.00 28.08 -19.83
N PRO A 544 37.48 29.35 -19.86
CA PRO A 544 38.91 29.64 -19.83
C PRO A 544 39.60 29.02 -18.63
N TRP A 545 40.76 28.40 -18.86
CA TRP A 545 41.56 27.78 -17.79
C TRP A 545 41.98 28.81 -16.74
N VAL A 546 42.00 28.38 -15.47
CA VAL A 546 42.53 29.14 -14.33
C VAL A 546 43.48 28.27 -13.53
N SER A 547 44.46 28.91 -12.88
CA SER A 547 45.36 28.22 -11.96
C SER A 547 44.59 27.62 -10.79
N GLU A 548 45.12 26.57 -10.16
CA GLU A 548 44.52 25.96 -8.98
C GLU A 548 44.32 27.00 -7.85
N SER A 549 45.27 27.90 -7.64
CA SER A 549 45.17 28.98 -6.66
C SER A 549 44.11 30.04 -6.98
N ASP A 550 43.77 30.23 -8.25
CA ASP A 550 42.75 31.18 -8.70
C ASP A 550 41.38 30.52 -8.93
N TYR A 551 41.27 29.21 -8.69
CA TYR A 551 40.01 28.49 -8.83
C TYR A 551 39.05 28.91 -7.69
N PRO A 552 37.80 29.27 -8.00
CA PRO A 552 36.85 29.75 -7.00
C PRO A 552 36.26 28.60 -6.17
N TYR A 553 37.08 27.94 -5.35
CA TYR A 553 36.60 26.87 -4.47
C TYR A 553 35.55 27.40 -3.49
N THR A 554 34.41 26.72 -3.43
CA THR A 554 33.41 26.96 -2.40
C THR A 554 33.90 26.32 -1.11
N VAL A 555 34.35 27.14 -0.16
CA VAL A 555 34.68 26.67 1.17
C VAL A 555 33.37 26.51 1.94
N GLU A 556 32.97 25.27 2.20
CA GLU A 556 31.83 25.01 3.07
C GLU A 556 32.10 25.59 4.45
N ARG A 557 31.09 26.25 5.02
CA ARG A 557 31.19 26.79 6.36
C ARG A 557 31.25 25.63 7.34
N ASP A 558 32.14 25.72 8.33
CA ASP A 558 32.23 24.77 9.43
C ASP A 558 30.85 24.55 10.09
N PRO A 559 30.32 23.31 10.10
CA PRO A 559 29.05 22.96 10.75
C PRO A 559 29.01 23.30 12.24
N PHE A 560 30.18 23.36 12.91
CA PHE A 560 30.31 23.66 14.34
C PHE A 560 30.51 25.15 14.63
N ALA A 561 30.68 25.99 13.62
CA ALA A 561 30.84 27.42 13.82
C ALA A 561 29.56 28.04 14.41
N SER A 562 29.72 28.88 15.43
CA SER A 562 28.61 29.63 16.03
C SER A 562 27.84 30.44 14.97
N ARG A 563 26.52 30.52 15.11
CA ARG A 563 25.62 31.19 14.16
C ARG A 563 24.70 32.13 14.90
N ASP A 564 24.67 33.38 14.45
CA ASP A 564 23.64 34.33 14.87
C ASP A 564 22.28 33.93 14.28
N ALA A 565 21.22 34.40 14.91
CA ALA A 565 19.86 34.24 14.41
C ALA A 565 19.73 34.79 12.97
N LEU A 566 18.95 34.09 12.14
CA LEU A 566 18.66 34.56 10.80
C LEU A 566 17.89 35.90 10.86
N PRO A 567 18.25 36.90 10.04
CA PRO A 567 17.48 38.13 9.96
C PRO A 567 16.00 37.86 9.66
N GLY A 568 15.12 38.69 10.23
CA GLY A 568 13.67 38.59 10.02
C GLY A 568 13.30 38.66 8.53
N ALA A 569 12.16 38.07 8.16
CA ALA A 569 11.74 37.97 6.76
C ALA A 569 11.67 39.36 6.08
N ASP A 570 11.29 40.38 6.83
CA ASP A 570 11.16 41.76 6.34
C ASP A 570 12.53 42.39 6.04
N ALA A 571 13.49 42.21 6.95
CA ALA A 571 14.87 42.66 6.77
C ALA A 571 15.56 41.96 5.59
N LEU A 572 15.24 40.68 5.33
CA LEU A 572 15.74 39.96 4.16
C LEU A 572 15.21 40.55 2.85
N ARG A 573 13.93 40.96 2.81
CA ARG A 573 13.30 41.53 1.62
C ARG A 573 13.72 42.97 1.35
N ALA A 574 13.86 43.77 2.40
CA ALA A 574 14.29 45.17 2.29
C ALA A 574 15.62 45.32 1.55
N ARG A 575 16.47 44.27 1.55
CA ARG A 575 17.74 44.20 0.80
C ARG A 575 17.60 44.45 -0.70
N TYR A 576 16.43 44.20 -1.28
CA TYR A 576 16.16 44.33 -2.71
C TYR A 576 15.05 45.34 -3.03
N ALA A 577 14.53 46.06 -2.02
CA ALA A 577 13.42 47.00 -2.20
C ALA A 577 13.84 48.36 -2.81
N GLY A 578 15.15 48.63 -2.92
CA GLY A 578 15.70 49.90 -3.44
C GLY A 578 16.08 49.91 -4.92
N VAL A 579 15.70 48.89 -5.71
CA VAL A 579 16.05 48.76 -7.14
C VAL A 579 14.91 49.24 -8.08
N ASP A 580 13.82 49.80 -7.53
CA ASP A 580 12.67 50.24 -8.35
C ASP A 580 12.86 51.64 -8.99
N ARG A 581 12.97 51.62 -10.32
CA ARG A 581 12.52 52.60 -11.35
C ARG A 581 13.10 54.03 -11.33
N ALA A 582 14.17 54.26 -12.09
CA ALA A 582 14.31 55.51 -12.86
C ALA A 582 13.58 55.35 -14.22
N PRO A 583 12.74 56.30 -14.67
CA PRO A 583 12.03 56.19 -15.94
C PRO A 583 13.01 56.26 -17.11
N ALA A 584 12.83 55.37 -18.08
CA ALA A 584 13.51 55.42 -19.37
C ALA A 584 13.09 56.71 -20.11
N GLY A 585 13.98 57.70 -20.16
CA GLY A 585 13.75 58.92 -20.94
C GLY A 585 14.56 60.13 -20.51
N ALA A 586 15.87 60.14 -20.78
CA ALA A 586 16.62 61.39 -20.97
C ALA A 586 17.89 61.10 -21.77
N GLY A 587 17.90 61.53 -23.04
CA GLY A 587 18.99 61.28 -23.98
C GLY A 587 20.33 61.82 -23.48
N ARG A 588 21.33 60.94 -23.41
CA ARG A 588 22.72 61.35 -23.23
C ARG A 588 23.31 61.59 -24.62
N LYS A 589 23.39 62.87 -24.99
CA LYS A 589 23.95 63.37 -26.25
C LYS A 589 25.33 62.76 -26.52
N SER A 590 25.48 62.26 -27.74
CA SER A 590 26.74 62.01 -28.43
C SER A 590 27.73 63.16 -28.18
N ARG A 591 28.91 62.83 -27.62
CA ARG A 591 30.12 63.62 -27.80
C ARG A 591 31.10 62.75 -28.58
N SER A 592 31.08 62.93 -29.90
CA SER A 592 32.24 62.68 -30.75
C SER A 592 33.41 63.49 -30.21
N HIS A 593 34.59 62.90 -30.04
CA HIS A 593 35.86 63.60 -30.16
C HIS A 593 36.93 62.64 -30.68
N SER A 594 37.65 63.18 -31.64
CA SER A 594 38.60 62.64 -32.61
C SER A 594 39.87 62.06 -32.01
N ARG A 595 40.44 61.11 -32.77
CA ARG A 595 41.85 60.67 -32.69
C ARG A 595 42.79 61.87 -32.80
N ALA A 596 43.78 61.93 -31.91
CA ALA A 596 45.03 62.61 -32.17
C ALA A 596 46.21 61.78 -31.63
N TYR A 597 47.13 61.52 -32.55
CA TYR A 597 48.35 60.74 -32.41
C TYR A 597 49.46 61.67 -31.89
N ARG A 598 50.16 61.32 -30.80
CA ARG A 598 51.49 61.89 -30.51
C ARG A 598 52.42 60.85 -29.91
N ARG A 599 53.51 60.63 -30.66
CA ARG A 599 54.75 59.92 -30.28
C ARG A 599 55.58 60.74 -29.30
N SER A 600 56.26 60.04 -28.38
CA SER A 600 57.60 60.34 -27.84
C SER A 600 58.00 59.10 -27.02
N HIS A 601 59.00 58.27 -27.37
CA HIS A 601 60.47 58.45 -27.21
C HIS A 601 60.78 59.19 -25.90
N GLY A 602 61.38 58.62 -24.86
CA GLY A 602 62.37 57.55 -24.75
C GLY A 602 63.53 58.07 -23.89
N ARG A 603 64.19 57.17 -23.14
CA ARG A 603 65.36 57.34 -22.22
C ARG A 603 64.97 57.57 -20.76
N ALA A 604 65.05 56.58 -19.86
CA ALA A 604 66.19 55.76 -19.42
C ALA A 604 67.27 56.57 -18.68
N HIS A 605 67.36 56.37 -17.37
CA HIS A 605 68.61 56.42 -16.62
C HIS A 605 68.61 55.30 -15.57
N ALA A 606 69.69 54.53 -15.63
CA ALA A 606 70.00 53.39 -14.79
C ALA A 606 70.97 53.79 -13.66
N ASP A 607 71.12 52.83 -12.75
CA ASP A 607 72.23 52.55 -11.83
C ASP A 607 72.38 53.41 -10.57
N ALA A 608 72.35 52.86 -9.35
CA ALA A 608 72.99 51.69 -8.70
C ALA A 608 74.16 52.16 -7.81
N THR A 609 74.18 51.86 -6.52
CA THR A 609 75.01 50.84 -5.81
C THR A 609 75.33 51.43 -4.41
N ALA A 610 75.70 50.75 -3.32
CA ALA A 610 76.05 49.36 -2.99
C ALA A 610 76.05 49.20 -1.44
N GLY A 611 76.01 47.95 -0.96
CA GLY A 611 76.38 47.60 0.42
C GLY A 611 76.36 46.09 0.69
N ARG A 612 77.53 45.44 0.60
CA ARG A 612 77.78 43.98 0.62
C ARG A 612 77.89 43.38 2.04
N ARG A 613 77.60 42.06 2.16
CA ARG A 613 78.42 40.95 2.77
C ARG A 613 77.57 39.66 2.77
N CYS A 614 77.74 38.66 1.90
CA CYS A 614 78.80 37.65 1.71
C CYS A 614 78.83 36.51 2.76
N ARG A 615 78.27 35.34 2.41
CA ARG A 615 78.84 34.00 2.66
C ARG A 615 78.59 33.06 1.46
N ARG A 616 79.60 32.24 1.17
CA ARG A 616 79.87 31.38 -0.01
C ARG A 616 78.89 30.19 -0.13
N ARG A 617 78.38 29.79 -1.32
CA ARG A 617 78.99 29.17 -2.55
C ARG A 617 79.25 27.66 -2.33
N THR A 618 78.71 26.70 -3.10
CA THR A 618 78.90 26.33 -4.54
C THR A 618 78.02 25.08 -4.83
N LEU A 619 77.62 24.63 -6.03
CA LEU A 619 77.68 25.04 -7.46
C LEU A 619 76.83 24.03 -8.28
N SER A 620 76.34 24.49 -9.45
CA SER A 620 76.05 23.76 -10.71
C SER A 620 74.61 23.94 -11.20
N ALA A 621 74.27 24.18 -12.46
CA ALA A 621 74.91 24.82 -13.62
C ALA A 621 73.74 25.09 -14.59
N THR A 622 73.74 26.27 -15.20
CA THR A 622 72.75 26.79 -16.15
C THR A 622 72.75 26.09 -17.51
N SER A 623 71.60 26.05 -18.17
CA SER A 623 71.49 26.10 -19.63
C SER A 623 70.24 26.90 -20.04
N ARG A 624 70.45 27.92 -20.88
CA ARG A 624 69.48 28.91 -21.37
C ARG A 624 68.87 28.44 -22.70
N ILE A 625 67.56 28.60 -22.88
CA ILE A 625 66.90 28.90 -24.16
C ILE A 625 65.71 29.82 -23.76
N GLY A 626 65.72 31.12 -24.05
CA GLY A 626 65.47 31.68 -25.37
C GLY A 626 63.97 31.95 -25.49
N GLY A 627 63.55 33.19 -25.20
CA GLY A 627 62.15 33.57 -25.09
C GLY A 627 61.36 33.47 -26.40
N VAL A 628 60.08 33.15 -26.25
CA VAL A 628 59.03 33.46 -27.21
C VAL A 628 58.00 34.29 -26.45
N ASP A 629 57.85 35.54 -26.88
CA ASP A 629 56.79 36.46 -26.48
C ASP A 629 55.42 35.76 -26.66
N GLN A 630 54.72 35.52 -25.56
CA GLN A 630 53.27 35.30 -25.60
C GLN A 630 52.59 36.34 -24.72
N ALA A 631 51.88 37.22 -25.43
CA ALA A 631 50.88 38.12 -24.91
C ALA A 631 49.76 37.33 -24.20
N HIS A 632 49.98 36.93 -22.96
CA HIS A 632 48.92 36.53 -22.04
C HIS A 632 48.60 37.71 -21.13
N GLY A 633 47.80 38.62 -21.69
CA GLY A 633 47.19 39.69 -20.92
C GLY A 633 46.39 39.11 -19.75
N ALA A 634 46.83 39.44 -18.54
CA ALA A 634 46.08 39.52 -17.30
C ALA A 634 44.77 38.70 -17.25
N VAL A 635 44.88 37.40 -16.98
CA VAL A 635 43.74 36.60 -16.53
C VAL A 635 43.33 37.15 -15.16
N ARG A 636 42.21 37.87 -15.15
CA ARG A 636 41.64 38.54 -13.97
C ARG A 636 41.36 37.53 -12.85
N ARG A 637 41.63 37.96 -11.61
CA ARG A 637 41.30 37.33 -10.31
C ARG A 637 39.80 37.08 -10.06
N SER A 638 38.99 36.77 -11.06
CA SER A 638 37.54 36.63 -10.91
C SER A 638 36.91 35.70 -11.96
N ALA A 639 37.44 34.48 -12.13
CA ALA A 639 36.78 33.48 -12.95
C ALA A 639 35.58 32.90 -12.19
N GLN A 640 34.36 33.31 -12.56
CA GLN A 640 33.14 32.77 -11.96
C GLN A 640 32.81 31.41 -12.57
N ARG A 641 32.51 30.42 -11.72
CA ARG A 641 32.11 29.06 -12.13
C ARG A 641 30.70 28.66 -11.67
N HIS A 642 30.01 29.56 -10.98
CA HIS A 642 28.63 29.37 -10.54
C HIS A 642 27.67 30.17 -11.43
N ALA A 643 26.49 29.61 -11.69
CA ALA A 643 25.49 30.28 -12.49
C ALA A 643 24.07 29.82 -12.11
N VAL A 644 23.10 30.68 -12.41
CA VAL A 644 21.67 30.35 -12.36
C VAL A 644 21.20 30.03 -13.76
N CYS A 645 20.56 28.87 -13.94
CA CYS A 645 20.00 28.43 -15.21
C CYS A 645 18.47 28.46 -15.16
N VAL A 646 17.85 29.02 -16.19
CA VAL A 646 16.40 29.07 -16.34
C VAL A 646 16.06 28.50 -17.71
N HIS A 647 15.30 27.42 -17.75
CA HIS A 647 14.88 26.80 -19.00
C HIS A 647 13.40 26.43 -18.94
N ALA A 648 12.74 26.43 -20.09
CA ALA A 648 11.34 26.06 -20.17
C ALA A 648 11.20 24.54 -20.31
N ALA A 649 10.55 23.92 -19.32
CA ALA A 649 10.16 22.52 -19.40
C ALA A 649 8.72 22.44 -19.94
N ALA A 650 8.53 21.82 -21.10
CA ALA A 650 7.19 21.48 -21.58
C ALA A 650 6.68 20.27 -20.78
N ARG A 651 5.73 20.49 -19.86
CA ARG A 651 5.13 19.42 -19.05
C ARG A 651 3.81 19.01 -19.69
N ARG A 652 3.84 18.04 -20.63
CA ARG A 652 2.61 17.39 -21.10
C ARG A 652 2.14 16.41 -20.02
N ALA A 653 0.90 16.55 -19.55
CA ALA A 653 0.27 15.50 -18.78
C ALA A 653 0.22 14.22 -19.63
N ARG A 654 0.84 13.14 -19.16
CA ARG A 654 0.52 11.81 -19.68
C ARG A 654 -0.95 11.58 -19.35
N ARG A 655 -1.80 11.42 -20.38
CA ARG A 655 -3.20 11.07 -20.17
C ARG A 655 -3.25 9.82 -19.30
N LEU A 656 -3.99 9.90 -18.19
CA LEU A 656 -4.38 8.75 -17.40
C LEU A 656 -5.25 7.84 -18.28
N SER A 657 -4.64 6.86 -18.91
CA SER A 657 -5.36 5.77 -19.55
C SER A 657 -5.93 4.90 -18.44
N ARG A 658 -7.25 4.99 -18.18
CA ARG A 658 -7.95 3.93 -17.44
C ARG A 658 -7.70 2.61 -18.17
N PRO A 659 -7.41 1.49 -17.49
CA PRO A 659 -7.40 0.20 -18.14
C PRO A 659 -8.79 -0.02 -18.75
N ALA A 660 -8.85 -0.28 -20.05
CA ALA A 660 -10.08 -0.68 -20.70
C ALA A 660 -10.52 -1.99 -20.04
N GLY A 661 -11.64 -1.94 -19.31
CA GLY A 661 -12.36 -3.13 -18.92
C GLY A 661 -12.65 -3.94 -20.18
N ARG A 662 -12.32 -5.24 -20.14
CA ARG A 662 -12.69 -6.19 -21.18
C ARG A 662 -14.21 -6.31 -21.22
N ASP A 663 -14.84 -5.46 -22.02
CA ASP A 663 -16.22 -5.66 -22.42
C ASP A 663 -16.21 -6.64 -23.61
N ARG A 664 -16.52 -7.91 -23.34
CA ARG A 664 -16.81 -8.91 -24.36
C ARG A 664 -18.26 -8.74 -24.77
N SER A 665 -18.52 -8.05 -25.89
CA SER A 665 -19.74 -8.27 -26.66
C SER A 665 -19.50 -8.07 -28.16
N ASP A 666 -19.89 -9.13 -28.88
CA ASP A 666 -20.24 -9.27 -30.30
C ASP A 666 -19.53 -8.47 -31.39
N ARG A 667 -18.71 -9.20 -32.16
CA ARG A 667 -18.57 -8.98 -33.60
C ARG A 667 -19.68 -9.74 -34.32
N GLY A 668 -20.62 -9.00 -34.91
CA GLY A 668 -21.56 -9.56 -35.87
C GLY A 668 -22.29 -8.49 -36.67
N GLY A 669 -22.00 -8.44 -37.98
CA GLY A 669 -23.03 -8.15 -38.98
C GLY A 669 -23.24 -6.68 -39.38
N THR A 670 -22.57 -6.34 -40.48
CA THR A 670 -22.93 -5.32 -41.48
C THR A 670 -24.44 -5.15 -41.74
N GLY A 671 -24.94 -3.91 -41.79
CA GLY A 671 -26.31 -3.62 -42.24
C GLY A 671 -26.68 -2.14 -42.38
N ARG A 672 -26.66 -1.69 -43.64
CA ARG A 672 -27.19 -0.48 -44.31
C ARG A 672 -28.03 0.60 -43.58
N ARG A 673 -27.82 1.82 -44.12
CA ARG A 673 -28.48 3.13 -44.01
C ARG A 673 -30.02 3.17 -44.15
N LEU A 674 -30.53 4.36 -43.77
CA LEU A 674 -31.82 5.05 -44.07
C LEU A 674 -32.89 4.78 -43.00
N GLY A 675 -33.64 5.73 -42.45
CA GLY A 675 -33.85 7.16 -42.68
C GLY A 675 -35.24 7.50 -42.12
N ALA A 676 -35.34 8.58 -41.35
CA ALA A 676 -36.52 9.40 -41.01
C ALA A 676 -37.91 8.77 -40.77
N GLY A 677 -38.57 9.15 -39.67
CA GLY A 677 -40.04 9.11 -39.58
C GLY A 677 -40.61 9.26 -38.16
N ARG A 678 -41.16 10.44 -37.88
CA ARG A 678 -42.01 10.75 -36.70
C ARG A 678 -43.27 9.87 -36.67
N LEU A 679 -43.83 9.66 -35.47
CA LEU A 679 -45.27 9.66 -35.07
C LEU A 679 -45.32 9.19 -33.59
N SER A 680 -45.64 10.06 -32.61
CA SER A 680 -46.96 10.20 -31.92
C SER A 680 -47.53 8.85 -31.43
N ALA A 681 -48.02 8.64 -30.21
CA ALA A 681 -48.63 9.52 -29.21
C ALA A 681 -48.86 8.74 -27.90
N ALA A 682 -49.21 9.50 -26.84
CA ALA A 682 -50.10 9.13 -25.73
C ALA A 682 -49.58 8.09 -24.70
N ALA A 683 -49.85 8.18 -23.40
CA ALA A 683 -50.52 9.16 -22.54
C ALA A 683 -50.21 8.74 -21.08
N ARG A 684 -49.80 9.68 -20.22
CA ARG A 684 -50.56 10.20 -19.07
C ARG A 684 -50.65 9.31 -17.81
N ARG A 685 -50.14 9.91 -16.71
CA ARG A 685 -50.63 9.90 -15.31
C ARG A 685 -50.39 8.58 -14.55
N ALA A 686 -49.94 8.54 -13.30
CA ALA A 686 -50.12 9.51 -12.22
C ALA A 686 -48.97 9.46 -11.19
N SER A 687 -48.43 10.65 -10.89
CA SER A 687 -48.04 11.16 -9.57
C SER A 687 -49.28 11.27 -8.67
N ASP A 688 -49.28 11.31 -7.34
CA ASP A 688 -48.27 11.32 -6.27
C ASP A 688 -49.05 11.11 -4.95
N ASP A 689 -48.29 10.92 -3.87
CA ASP A 689 -48.61 11.24 -2.47
C ASP A 689 -49.46 10.28 -1.61
N ALA A 690 -48.80 9.66 -0.63
CA ALA A 690 -49.07 9.96 0.79
C ALA A 690 -47.90 9.53 1.70
N ALA A 691 -47.53 10.45 2.59
CA ALA A 691 -46.41 10.45 3.52
C ALA A 691 -46.60 9.57 4.78
N GLY A 692 -45.51 9.30 5.52
CA GLY A 692 -45.61 8.99 6.96
C GLY A 692 -44.46 8.22 7.62
N HIS A 693 -43.50 8.96 8.17
CA HIS A 693 -42.75 8.74 9.43
C HIS A 693 -42.31 7.34 9.92
N ALA A 694 -41.00 7.18 10.20
CA ALA A 694 -40.41 7.02 11.55
C ALA A 694 -39.01 6.34 11.51
N GLY A 695 -38.06 6.87 12.29
CA GLY A 695 -36.64 6.47 12.30
C GLY A 695 -36.31 5.08 12.86
N PRO A 696 -35.03 4.64 12.76
CA PRO A 696 -34.64 3.27 13.05
C PRO A 696 -34.50 3.04 14.57
N ARG A 697 -35.30 2.11 15.08
CA ARG A 697 -35.19 1.59 16.45
C ARG A 697 -33.89 0.79 16.62
N ARG A 698 -33.09 1.17 17.61
CA ARG A 698 -32.01 0.35 18.19
C ARG A 698 -32.55 -1.03 18.56
N ARG A 699 -32.06 -2.09 17.91
CA ARG A 699 -32.28 -3.48 18.36
C ARG A 699 -31.16 -3.87 19.32
N ARG A 700 -31.48 -4.01 20.61
CA ARG A 700 -30.70 -4.84 21.54
C ARG A 700 -30.96 -6.30 21.17
N SER A 701 -29.89 -7.04 20.89
CA SER A 701 -29.92 -8.49 20.77
C SER A 701 -29.87 -9.09 22.19
N GLN A 702 -30.98 -9.69 22.62
CA GLN A 702 -31.03 -10.63 23.74
C GLN A 702 -31.69 -11.89 23.16
N TYR A 703 -30.89 -12.89 22.82
CA TYR A 703 -31.39 -14.21 22.46
C TYR A 703 -31.52 -15.03 23.75
N SER A 704 -32.73 -15.12 24.27
CA SER A 704 -33.16 -16.14 25.22
C SER A 704 -34.37 -16.80 24.59
N SER A 705 -34.18 -17.93 23.90
CA SER A 705 -35.28 -18.73 23.37
C SER A 705 -35.69 -19.78 24.41
N GLY A 706 -36.91 -19.65 24.95
CA GLY A 706 -37.55 -20.72 25.71
C GLY A 706 -38.45 -21.52 24.78
N ALA A 707 -38.15 -22.80 24.57
CA ALA A 707 -38.99 -23.71 23.79
C ALA A 707 -39.52 -24.83 24.69
N ARG A 708 -40.83 -25.10 24.61
CA ARG A 708 -41.49 -26.20 25.32
C ARG A 708 -41.76 -27.36 24.38
N PHE A 709 -41.34 -28.56 24.77
CA PHE A 709 -41.60 -29.78 24.00
C PHE A 709 -42.16 -30.87 24.92
N ARG A 710 -43.15 -31.63 24.44
CA ARG A 710 -43.70 -32.81 25.13
C ARG A 710 -43.02 -34.07 24.60
N ARG A 711 -42.44 -34.90 25.47
CA ARG A 711 -41.70 -36.11 25.06
C ARG A 711 -42.28 -37.39 25.67
N THR A 712 -42.71 -38.31 24.81
CA THR A 712 -42.98 -39.71 25.16
C THR A 712 -41.68 -40.46 25.40
N ARG A 713 -41.69 -41.55 26.18
CA ARG A 713 -40.50 -42.35 26.59
C ARG A 713 -39.50 -42.56 25.45
N ALA A 714 -38.43 -41.75 25.37
CA ALA A 714 -37.55 -41.70 24.20
C ALA A 714 -36.15 -41.18 24.52
N ALA A 715 -35.16 -41.69 23.79
CA ALA A 715 -33.82 -41.10 23.71
C ALA A 715 -33.92 -39.68 23.13
N TYR A 716 -33.16 -38.75 23.68
CA TYR A 716 -33.05 -37.42 23.13
C TYR A 716 -31.63 -37.11 22.69
N ARG A 717 -31.56 -36.37 21.60
CA ARG A 717 -30.32 -35.79 21.07
C ARG A 717 -30.55 -34.32 20.87
N VAL A 718 -29.65 -33.53 21.43
CA VAL A 718 -29.68 -32.09 21.26
C VAL A 718 -28.90 -31.81 20.00
N SER A 719 -29.57 -31.13 19.08
CA SER A 719 -29.02 -30.79 17.78
C SER A 719 -28.59 -29.34 17.82
N LEU A 720 -27.47 -29.04 17.16
CA LEU A 720 -26.88 -27.70 17.02
C LEU A 720 -27.91 -26.68 16.52
#